data_AF-A0A6V8K426-F1
#
_entry.id   AF-A0A6V8K426-F1
#
_cell.length_a   1.000
_cell.length_b   1.000
_cell.length_c   1.000
_cell.angle_alpha   90.00
_cell.angle_beta   90.00
_cell.angle_gamma   90.00
#
_symmetry.space_group_name_H-M   'P 1'
#
loop_
_entity.id
_entity.type
_entity.pdbx_description
1 polymer ?
#
loop_
_entity_poly.entity_id
_entity_poly.type
_entity_poly.pdbx_seq_one_letter_code
_entity_poly.pdbx_strand_id
1 'polypeptide(L)'
;MSAEQPQVVKDDPTVPESSPPDPVDPLAVGADPTADADRRGGADPAVRADPKVGADPKVGAGSGDGGEPKVGAASGGGGNPKVGGEAGGDGGAASSGLPKDDGGAVSNGSSKGGSGAAAGGSSKGDGGATAGGLPTGDSGAASGGDGLAEAGVAPRSSGRITGGSPEADAEGTGGAAAKTGEVAEAEPPHQRLKPDESASASDAKSASGAKTDGDAKAEGDETSADKAADGDAKDDTPTKAGVAGKGDAVKEGKDGEERKEGKGDERKDSDTKVDATKVEPPRDPFAAFAPEPERVPTRRRRAVRAVGRFLIHEWTLASVGSLVLAVLMTWPTLRYPLHTLPQDFHDPALQAWQMAWSGHILISDPGRLWDSNTFFPEPLSFAFSDTLLGYAPAGLIGDGPAAAILRYNIMFVLAHALATFGAYALVRQLGAGRTGAIVAGAAYTYAPWMLAQAGHLHIVSNGGIPLALAMLARGHGWSLAHGFRPERRHAGWAFAGWLVAAWQISLGFGIGLVFGYVLGVIAIVTIAIRVGRRVRQWRIRRPWGERLVIADLLGGLVFAGTGALLALPYFDVAHKYPEATRRVQDLEAYAPPPSGFFIAPPESLIWGDLHENVRDGLRWPAEMTVLPGYVLYALAIAGLFFSIWKVRHRLLLLAGVLVTAILAMGPNFFGGTYTYLPLFNHLPGWDGLRTPGRLMLWTTLLLGILAAGTVSALVRRVNDIAATRVTLRPGLLLRLVTLVPLLLVLVEGLNTTPHPVVPRQPEVMRTDDGPMMVLPFNLTYEQAVMLWTTTRFQPVVNGGSGFTPVRQERTREAVKTFPDQASVDYLRELGVRTVVLLRDALSGTPWQAAVDLPVDSLGIQREEIGNTIVYRL
;
A
#
# COMPACT_ATOMS: atom_id res chain seq x y z
N MET A 1 -36.05 43.49 -55.56
CA MET A 1 -36.64 44.74 -56.07
C MET A 1 -36.93 45.61 -54.85
N SER A 2 -36.72 46.93 -54.95
CA SER A 2 -36.40 47.83 -53.81
C SER A 2 -35.04 47.47 -53.17
N ALA A 3 -34.06 48.36 -52.94
CA ALA A 3 -34.00 49.80 -52.61
C ALA A 3 -34.46 50.10 -51.16
N GLU A 4 -33.79 50.95 -50.36
CA GLU A 4 -32.85 52.06 -50.66
C GLU A 4 -31.62 52.19 -49.71
N GLN A 5 -30.65 53.03 -50.11
CA GLN A 5 -29.69 53.85 -49.31
C GLN A 5 -29.95 55.34 -49.69
N PRO A 6 -29.42 56.45 -49.07
CA PRO A 6 -28.13 56.61 -48.36
C PRO A 6 -28.13 57.72 -47.24
N GLN A 7 -27.06 58.57 -47.17
CA GLN A 7 -26.78 59.73 -46.28
C GLN A 7 -26.26 59.36 -44.86
N VAL A 8 -25.13 59.83 -44.28
CA VAL A 8 -24.10 60.86 -44.56
C VAL A 8 -24.45 62.33 -44.17
N VAL A 9 -23.71 62.89 -43.18
CA VAL A 9 -23.01 64.21 -43.16
C VAL A 9 -22.48 64.56 -41.73
N LYS A 10 -21.45 65.42 -41.71
CA LYS A 10 -20.57 66.00 -40.65
C LYS A 10 -21.30 66.81 -39.53
N ASP A 11 -20.69 67.46 -38.51
CA ASP A 11 -19.50 68.36 -38.44
C ASP A 11 -18.81 68.43 -37.03
N ASP A 12 -17.67 69.13 -36.97
CA ASP A 12 -16.73 69.41 -35.85
C ASP A 12 -16.16 70.86 -36.05
N PRO A 13 -15.89 71.74 -35.03
CA PRO A 13 -14.57 71.78 -34.34
C PRO A 13 -14.45 72.46 -32.94
N THR A 14 -13.19 72.51 -32.43
CA THR A 14 -12.58 73.33 -31.33
C THR A 14 -12.73 72.85 -29.86
N VAL A 15 -11.72 72.40 -29.09
CA VAL A 15 -10.26 72.70 -28.90
C VAL A 15 -10.05 74.04 -28.14
N PRO A 16 -9.38 74.09 -26.94
CA PRO A 16 -7.94 73.77 -26.79
C PRO A 16 -7.39 73.15 -25.48
N GLU A 17 -6.15 72.62 -25.59
CA GLU A 17 -5.08 72.39 -24.57
C GLU A 17 -5.36 71.50 -23.33
N SER A 18 -4.46 70.61 -22.88
CA SER A 18 -2.97 70.63 -22.91
C SER A 18 -2.28 69.27 -23.23
N SER A 19 -1.00 69.30 -23.61
CA SER A 19 -0.23 68.18 -24.21
C SER A 19 0.66 67.34 -23.24
N PRO A 20 1.13 66.14 -23.64
CA PRO A 20 1.91 65.20 -22.82
C PRO A 20 3.45 65.29 -23.04
N PRO A 21 4.26 64.48 -22.31
CA PRO A 21 5.68 64.26 -22.59
C PRO A 21 6.02 62.83 -23.06
N ASP A 22 6.77 62.71 -24.17
CA ASP A 22 7.64 61.55 -24.49
C ASP A 22 9.14 61.95 -24.20
N PRO A 23 10.22 61.51 -24.91
CA PRO A 23 11.36 60.87 -24.22
C PRO A 23 12.74 61.54 -24.50
N VAL A 24 13.84 60.76 -24.46
CA VAL A 24 15.22 60.96 -25.04
C VAL A 24 16.41 61.13 -24.06
N ASP A 25 17.11 60.00 -23.81
CA ASP A 25 18.53 59.70 -24.18
C ASP A 25 19.74 60.55 -23.60
N PRO A 26 21.04 60.46 -24.02
CA PRO A 26 22.12 60.16 -23.05
C PRO A 26 23.45 61.01 -23.14
N LEU A 27 24.49 60.57 -22.38
CA LEU A 27 25.96 60.83 -22.48
C LEU A 27 26.60 62.16 -21.98
N ALA A 28 27.52 62.03 -20.98
CA ALA A 28 28.79 62.79 -20.82
C ALA A 28 29.67 62.15 -19.70
N VAL A 29 30.81 61.50 -20.01
CA VAL A 29 32.22 62.02 -20.02
C VAL A 29 32.79 62.45 -18.65
N GLY A 30 33.87 61.80 -18.15
CA GLY A 30 34.50 62.18 -16.88
C GLY A 30 35.73 61.38 -16.34
N ALA A 31 36.82 61.28 -17.11
CA ALA A 31 38.23 61.04 -16.69
C ALA A 31 38.67 59.78 -15.87
N ASP A 32 39.79 59.19 -16.32
CA ASP A 32 40.76 58.35 -15.60
C ASP A 32 42.15 59.03 -15.76
N PRO A 33 43.05 59.04 -14.74
CA PRO A 33 44.17 58.08 -14.73
C PRO A 33 44.68 57.66 -13.34
N THR A 34 45.18 56.42 -13.16
CA THR A 34 46.63 56.13 -12.99
C THR A 34 46.99 54.64 -12.76
N ALA A 35 48.28 54.35 -12.96
CA ALA A 35 49.06 53.11 -12.81
C ALA A 35 48.75 52.23 -11.56
N ASP A 36 49.14 50.94 -11.51
CA ASP A 36 50.35 50.35 -12.09
C ASP A 36 50.24 48.84 -12.44
N ALA A 37 51.27 48.27 -13.10
CA ALA A 37 51.23 46.93 -13.68
C ALA A 37 52.52 46.10 -13.50
N ASP A 38 52.36 44.85 -13.07
CA ASP A 38 53.17 43.67 -13.45
C ASP A 38 52.53 42.42 -12.80
N ARG A 39 52.74 41.14 -13.17
CA ARG A 39 53.10 40.39 -14.39
C ARG A 39 53.73 39.07 -13.91
N ARG A 40 53.32 37.94 -14.52
CA ARG A 40 53.93 36.59 -14.38
C ARG A 40 53.76 35.97 -12.97
N GLY A 41 53.60 34.65 -12.79
CA GLY A 41 53.36 33.56 -13.75
C GLY A 41 54.08 32.26 -13.37
N GLY A 42 53.46 31.10 -13.63
CA GLY A 42 54.17 29.80 -13.69
C GLY A 42 53.73 28.71 -12.68
N ALA A 43 53.17 27.63 -13.24
CA ALA A 43 53.41 26.20 -12.97
C ALA A 43 53.43 25.56 -11.57
N ASP A 44 52.69 24.44 -11.51
CA ASP A 44 52.83 23.18 -10.72
C ASP A 44 54.26 22.57 -10.64
N PRO A 45 54.52 21.46 -9.87
CA PRO A 45 53.72 20.78 -8.82
C PRO A 45 54.54 20.22 -7.59
N ALA A 46 53.85 19.48 -6.70
CA ALA A 46 54.28 18.19 -6.07
C ALA A 46 55.19 18.08 -4.80
N VAL A 47 54.61 17.44 -3.75
CA VAL A 47 55.11 16.24 -3.01
C VAL A 47 56.00 16.34 -1.72
N ARG A 48 55.53 15.61 -0.67
CA ARG A 48 56.22 14.77 0.39
C ARG A 48 56.25 15.16 1.91
N ALA A 49 55.74 14.20 2.71
CA ALA A 49 56.26 13.63 3.99
C ALA A 49 56.16 14.36 5.36
N ASP A 50 55.23 13.87 6.22
CA ASP A 50 55.43 13.06 7.45
C ASP A 50 56.48 13.44 8.54
N PRO A 51 56.44 12.87 9.78
CA PRO A 51 55.35 12.90 10.78
C PRO A 51 55.88 13.11 12.23
N LYS A 52 55.00 13.22 13.27
CA LYS A 52 55.30 12.72 14.64
C LYS A 52 54.11 12.65 15.61
N VAL A 53 54.35 11.98 16.75
CA VAL A 53 53.37 11.51 17.76
C VAL A 53 53.62 12.19 19.12
N GLY A 54 52.56 12.40 19.91
CA GLY A 54 52.58 12.84 21.32
C GLY A 54 51.24 12.52 22.01
N ALA A 55 51.19 12.41 23.35
CA ALA A 55 50.06 11.79 24.06
C ALA A 55 49.59 12.49 25.37
N ASP A 56 48.35 12.14 25.74
CA ASP A 56 47.61 12.14 27.03
C ASP A 56 48.41 12.08 28.38
N PRO A 57 47.76 12.19 29.58
CA PRO A 57 46.55 12.97 29.98
C PRO A 57 46.62 13.56 31.45
N LYS A 58 45.53 14.20 31.93
CA LYS A 58 44.97 14.32 33.34
C LYS A 58 44.27 15.69 33.55
N VAL A 59 43.17 15.90 34.29
CA VAL A 59 42.50 15.31 35.49
C VAL A 59 42.94 15.94 36.83
N GLY A 60 42.02 16.65 37.50
CA GLY A 60 42.20 17.32 38.81
C GLY A 60 40.83 17.63 39.46
N ALA A 61 40.76 17.96 40.76
CA ALA A 61 39.49 18.02 41.54
C ALA A 61 39.52 18.95 42.79
N GLY A 62 38.34 19.18 43.41
CA GLY A 62 38.13 19.82 44.74
C GLY A 62 37.20 21.05 44.69
N SER A 63 36.11 21.23 45.47
CA SER A 63 35.90 21.27 46.95
C SER A 63 36.29 22.62 47.61
N GLY A 64 35.51 23.28 48.48
CA GLY A 64 34.12 23.09 48.96
C GLY A 64 33.82 23.80 50.32
N ASP A 65 32.52 23.93 50.68
CA ASP A 65 31.92 24.15 52.04
C ASP A 65 31.67 25.59 52.64
N GLY A 66 30.59 25.70 53.46
CA GLY A 66 30.23 26.78 54.44
C GLY A 66 29.56 28.09 53.95
N GLY A 67 28.49 28.67 54.56
CA GLY A 67 27.58 28.28 55.68
C GLY A 67 26.54 29.39 56.03
N GLU A 68 25.37 29.06 56.63
CA GLU A 68 24.19 29.96 56.85
C GLU A 68 24.17 30.80 58.16
N PRO A 69 23.27 31.80 58.26
CA PRO A 69 22.13 31.72 59.23
C PRO A 69 20.78 32.41 58.82
N LYS A 70 19.58 32.23 59.44
CA LYS A 70 18.90 31.15 60.22
C LYS A 70 17.41 31.49 60.55
N VAL A 71 16.48 30.53 60.39
CA VAL A 71 15.28 30.18 61.22
C VAL A 71 14.07 31.15 61.45
N GLY A 72 12.85 30.63 61.20
CA GLY A 72 11.52 31.07 61.71
C GLY A 72 10.38 30.14 61.19
N ALA A 73 9.28 29.86 61.92
CA ALA A 73 8.42 28.68 61.60
C ALA A 73 6.90 28.69 61.97
N ALA A 74 6.16 27.80 61.27
CA ALA A 74 5.03 26.92 61.71
C ALA A 74 3.54 27.19 61.32
N SER A 75 2.91 26.17 60.68
CA SER A 75 1.46 25.83 60.57
C SER A 75 0.47 26.78 59.84
N GLY A 76 -0.66 26.34 59.26
CA GLY A 76 -1.08 24.98 58.85
C GLY A 76 -2.61 24.77 58.64
N GLY A 77 -3.01 24.17 57.49
CA GLY A 77 -4.20 23.28 57.39
C GLY A 77 -5.52 23.76 56.70
N GLY A 78 -5.96 22.99 55.67
CA GLY A 78 -7.37 22.58 55.48
C GLY A 78 -8.32 23.37 54.52
N GLY A 79 -9.18 22.65 53.78
CA GLY A 79 -10.48 23.20 53.30
C GLY A 79 -10.88 22.98 51.82
N ASN A 80 -12.03 22.32 51.60
CA ASN A 80 -12.89 22.22 50.39
C ASN A 80 -14.31 21.87 50.93
N PRO A 81 -15.50 22.04 50.27
CA PRO A 81 -15.76 22.40 48.87
C PRO A 81 -17.01 23.31 48.55
N LYS A 82 -17.26 23.52 47.25
CA LYS A 82 -18.58 23.58 46.53
C LYS A 82 -19.76 24.51 46.97
N VAL A 83 -20.30 25.20 45.94
CA VAL A 83 -21.74 25.38 45.56
C VAL A 83 -22.64 26.36 46.36
N GLY A 84 -23.34 27.25 45.63
CA GLY A 84 -24.79 27.47 45.83
C GLY A 84 -25.33 28.92 45.76
N GLY A 85 -26.04 29.27 44.67
CA GLY A 85 -27.02 30.38 44.57
C GLY A 85 -26.48 31.83 44.71
N GLU A 86 -27.30 32.88 44.60
CA GLU A 86 -28.44 33.17 43.69
C GLU A 86 -28.87 34.65 43.90
N ALA A 87 -29.36 35.34 42.85
CA ALA A 87 -29.78 36.77 42.85
C ALA A 87 -28.68 37.81 43.22
N GLY A 88 -28.80 39.11 42.87
CA GLY A 88 -29.74 39.81 41.99
C GLY A 88 -29.95 41.28 42.41
N GLY A 89 -30.19 42.19 41.45
CA GLY A 89 -30.73 43.54 41.72
C GLY A 89 -29.81 44.75 41.47
N ASP A 90 -30.25 45.57 40.50
CA ASP A 90 -30.13 47.02 40.25
C ASP A 90 -29.39 47.98 41.23
N GLY A 91 -28.81 49.05 40.64
CA GLY A 91 -28.46 50.29 41.35
C GLY A 91 -27.68 51.30 40.48
N GLY A 92 -28.28 52.47 40.14
CA GLY A 92 -27.55 53.61 39.53
C GLY A 92 -26.66 54.34 40.55
N ALA A 93 -25.91 55.42 40.30
CA ALA A 93 -25.77 56.44 39.26
C ALA A 93 -24.54 57.31 39.69
N ALA A 94 -24.17 58.53 39.26
CA ALA A 94 -24.73 59.56 38.36
C ALA A 94 -23.61 60.56 37.95
N SER A 95 -23.86 61.42 36.92
CA SER A 95 -23.26 62.77 36.70
C SER A 95 -21.74 62.89 36.43
N SER A 96 -21.16 63.94 35.81
CA SER A 96 -21.58 65.04 34.88
C SER A 96 -20.30 65.82 34.49
N GLY A 97 -20.17 66.62 33.42
CA GLY A 97 -21.09 67.06 32.36
C GLY A 97 -20.39 68.02 31.37
N LEU A 98 -21.11 68.56 30.38
CA LEU A 98 -20.61 69.43 29.29
C LEU A 98 -21.10 70.90 29.41
N PRO A 99 -20.44 71.82 28.68
CA PRO A 99 -21.10 72.63 27.63
C PRO A 99 -20.46 72.39 26.23
N LYS A 100 -20.82 72.98 25.08
CA LYS A 100 -22.01 73.61 24.42
C LYS A 100 -21.50 74.05 23.00
N ASP A 101 -22.24 74.34 21.92
CA ASP A 101 -23.68 74.38 21.56
C ASP A 101 -23.79 74.26 20.01
N ASP A 102 -24.90 73.92 19.36
CA ASP A 102 -26.19 73.35 19.82
C ASP A 102 -26.58 72.15 18.89
N GLY A 103 -27.38 72.20 17.81
CA GLY A 103 -28.32 73.21 17.28
C GLY A 103 -28.61 73.05 15.77
N GLY A 104 -29.85 72.78 15.31
CA GLY A 104 -31.03 72.34 16.06
C GLY A 104 -32.30 72.15 15.21
N ALA A 105 -33.34 71.54 15.83
CA ALA A 105 -34.78 71.58 15.49
C ALA A 105 -35.31 70.84 14.21
N VAL A 106 -36.56 70.34 14.13
CA VAL A 106 -37.64 69.98 15.11
C VAL A 106 -38.71 69.08 14.42
N SER A 107 -39.32 68.12 15.13
CA SER A 107 -40.62 67.43 14.82
C SER A 107 -40.71 66.53 13.55
N ASN A 108 -41.69 65.62 13.35
CA ASN A 108 -42.60 64.87 14.24
C ASN A 108 -43.21 63.66 13.49
N GLY A 109 -43.59 62.59 14.21
CA GLY A 109 -44.79 61.78 13.88
C GLY A 109 -44.65 60.52 13.00
N SER A 110 -45.03 59.38 13.58
CA SER A 110 -45.72 58.19 13.02
C SER A 110 -45.69 57.91 11.49
N SER A 111 -45.51 56.66 11.05
CA SER A 111 -46.45 55.57 11.38
C SER A 111 -46.08 54.21 10.76
N LYS A 112 -46.74 53.14 11.25
CA LYS A 112 -47.07 51.84 10.61
C LYS A 112 -45.95 51.06 9.90
N GLY A 113 -45.72 49.80 10.29
CA GLY A 113 -46.51 48.70 9.72
C GLY A 113 -47.96 48.52 10.21
N GLY A 114 -48.74 47.81 9.39
CA GLY A 114 -50.01 47.13 9.75
C GLY A 114 -50.09 45.83 8.94
N SER A 115 -50.37 44.65 9.51
CA SER A 115 -51.60 44.16 10.20
C SER A 115 -52.67 43.67 9.20
N GLY A 116 -53.34 42.53 9.36
CA GLY A 116 -53.35 41.51 10.43
C GLY A 116 -52.49 40.26 10.15
N ALA A 117 -52.45 39.21 10.99
CA ALA A 117 -53.50 38.55 11.80
C ALA A 117 -54.53 37.77 10.93
N ALA A 118 -55.01 36.58 11.28
CA ALA A 118 -54.88 35.82 12.54
C ALA A 118 -54.76 34.28 12.33
N ALA A 119 -54.83 33.51 13.41
CA ALA A 119 -54.74 32.04 13.41
C ALA A 119 -56.04 31.32 13.00
N GLY A 120 -55.94 30.06 12.56
CA GLY A 120 -57.05 29.08 12.58
C GLY A 120 -57.17 28.20 11.32
N GLY A 121 -57.44 26.90 11.50
CA GLY A 121 -57.69 25.93 10.40
C GLY A 121 -56.42 25.53 9.63
N SER A 122 -55.86 24.33 9.69
CA SER A 122 -56.38 22.98 9.99
C SER A 122 -57.34 22.38 8.95
N SER A 123 -56.75 21.58 8.07
CA SER A 123 -57.33 20.41 7.38
C SER A 123 -58.27 20.59 6.18
N LYS A 124 -58.29 19.54 5.35
CA LYS A 124 -59.04 19.31 4.11
C LYS A 124 -58.58 20.13 2.87
N GLY A 125 -58.45 19.51 1.70
CA GLY A 125 -58.50 18.06 1.45
C GLY A 125 -58.47 17.65 -0.01
N ASP A 126 -57.86 16.49 -0.25
CA ASP A 126 -58.11 15.51 -1.31
C ASP A 126 -58.69 15.95 -2.67
N GLY A 127 -57.81 15.93 -3.67
CA GLY A 127 -58.09 15.14 -4.88
C GLY A 127 -58.60 15.89 -6.12
N GLY A 128 -58.47 15.20 -7.27
CA GLY A 128 -58.83 15.71 -8.59
C GLY A 128 -57.69 15.50 -9.59
N ALA A 129 -57.69 14.36 -10.27
CA ALA A 129 -56.72 14.04 -11.33
C ALA A 129 -57.26 14.46 -12.72
N THR A 130 -56.49 14.12 -13.78
CA THR A 130 -56.83 14.23 -15.22
C THR A 130 -56.73 15.62 -15.85
N ALA A 131 -56.43 15.78 -17.16
CA ALA A 131 -55.65 14.93 -18.10
C ALA A 131 -55.39 15.68 -19.43
N GLY A 132 -54.27 15.38 -20.09
CA GLY A 132 -54.01 15.67 -21.52
C GLY A 132 -53.61 17.11 -21.87
N GLY A 133 -52.81 17.27 -22.94
CA GLY A 133 -52.46 18.60 -23.49
C GLY A 133 -51.01 18.81 -23.97
N LEU A 134 -50.55 18.01 -24.94
CA LEU A 134 -49.50 18.43 -25.91
C LEU A 134 -50.22 18.92 -27.19
N PRO A 135 -49.60 19.69 -28.13
CA PRO A 135 -48.15 19.74 -28.45
C PRO A 135 -47.58 21.15 -28.81
N THR A 136 -46.36 21.20 -29.36
CA THR A 136 -45.65 22.33 -30.03
C THR A 136 -45.32 23.56 -29.15
N GLY A 137 -44.20 24.29 -29.29
CA GLY A 137 -43.17 24.43 -30.34
C GLY A 137 -43.12 25.92 -30.79
N ASP A 138 -42.00 26.59 -31.09
CA ASP A 138 -40.57 26.22 -31.15
C ASP A 138 -39.66 27.49 -31.16
N SER A 139 -38.33 27.35 -31.01
CA SER A 139 -37.23 28.27 -31.40
C SER A 139 -36.88 29.57 -30.61
N GLY A 140 -35.57 29.93 -30.61
CA GLY A 140 -34.98 31.22 -30.18
C GLY A 140 -34.38 31.26 -28.76
N ALA A 141 -33.08 31.02 -28.47
CA ALA A 141 -31.80 31.60 -28.95
C ALA A 141 -31.49 33.04 -28.45
N ALA A 142 -30.27 33.43 -28.04
CA ALA A 142 -29.05 32.71 -27.61
C ALA A 142 -28.00 33.68 -26.99
N SER A 143 -27.20 33.22 -26.01
CA SER A 143 -25.88 33.74 -25.54
C SER A 143 -25.57 33.18 -24.14
N GLY A 144 -24.34 32.89 -23.71
CA GLY A 144 -23.02 32.93 -24.37
C GLY A 144 -21.90 32.97 -23.30
N GLY A 145 -20.89 32.10 -23.39
CA GLY A 145 -19.79 32.02 -22.41
C GLY A 145 -19.01 30.71 -22.54
N ASP A 146 -17.72 30.80 -22.85
CA ASP A 146 -16.98 29.72 -23.51
C ASP A 146 -16.28 28.72 -22.57
N GLY A 147 -16.23 27.47 -23.04
CA GLY A 147 -15.42 26.40 -22.46
C GLY A 147 -15.05 25.38 -23.55
N LEU A 148 -13.75 25.21 -23.80
CA LEU A 148 -13.20 24.26 -24.77
C LEU A 148 -12.55 23.06 -24.04
N ALA A 149 -12.52 21.83 -24.54
CA ALA A 149 -13.43 21.05 -25.40
C ALA A 149 -12.76 19.68 -25.63
N GLU A 150 -13.08 18.64 -24.85
CA GLU A 150 -12.60 17.28 -25.14
C GLU A 150 -13.45 16.60 -26.23
N ALA A 151 -12.80 15.84 -27.11
CA ALA A 151 -13.44 15.20 -28.25
C ALA A 151 -14.05 13.83 -27.88
N GLY A 152 -15.35 13.81 -27.57
CA GLY A 152 -16.08 12.58 -27.24
C GLY A 152 -16.46 11.72 -28.46
N VAL A 153 -16.26 10.41 -28.37
CA VAL A 153 -16.87 9.42 -29.28
C VAL A 153 -18.16 8.89 -28.67
N ALA A 154 -19.29 9.05 -29.37
CA ALA A 154 -20.61 8.79 -28.80
C ALA A 154 -20.95 7.28 -28.68
N PRO A 155 -21.65 6.86 -27.61
CA PRO A 155 -22.08 5.48 -27.42
C PRO A 155 -23.32 5.14 -28.25
N ARG A 156 -23.54 3.83 -28.52
CA ARG A 156 -24.85 3.31 -28.93
C ARG A 156 -25.30 2.19 -28.00
N SER A 157 -26.50 2.35 -27.46
CA SER A 157 -27.17 1.36 -26.63
C SER A 157 -27.61 0.13 -27.44
N SER A 158 -27.75 -1.02 -26.77
CA SER A 158 -28.49 -2.16 -27.30
C SER A 158 -29.05 -3.01 -26.17
N GLY A 159 -30.38 -3.13 -26.15
CA GLY A 159 -31.12 -3.87 -25.15
C GLY A 159 -32.19 -4.77 -25.75
N ARG A 160 -31.81 -6.03 -26.04
CA ARG A 160 -32.63 -7.25 -25.85
C ARG A 160 -33.82 -7.52 -26.82
N ILE A 161 -34.09 -8.83 -27.01
CA ILE A 161 -35.35 -9.50 -27.44
C ILE A 161 -35.56 -9.75 -28.96
N THR A 162 -35.77 -11.05 -29.32
CA THR A 162 -36.31 -11.66 -30.57
C THR A 162 -35.59 -11.37 -31.91
N GLY A 163 -35.73 -12.18 -32.97
CA GLY A 163 -36.31 -13.53 -33.09
C GLY A 163 -37.48 -13.67 -34.08
N GLY A 164 -37.20 -13.94 -35.36
CA GLY A 164 -38.23 -14.29 -36.36
C GLY A 164 -37.84 -14.11 -37.84
N SER A 165 -38.03 -15.17 -38.62
CA SER A 165 -38.08 -15.37 -40.09
C SER A 165 -39.05 -14.45 -40.88
N PRO A 166 -39.28 -14.61 -42.23
CA PRO A 166 -38.49 -15.19 -43.35
C PRO A 166 -38.54 -14.34 -44.69
N GLU A 167 -38.06 -14.91 -45.82
CA GLU A 167 -38.54 -14.70 -47.23
C GLU A 167 -38.41 -13.28 -47.87
N ALA A 168 -38.52 -13.05 -49.20
CA ALA A 168 -38.15 -13.81 -50.43
C ALA A 168 -38.19 -12.87 -51.68
N ASP A 169 -37.84 -13.42 -52.87
CA ASP A 169 -38.27 -13.04 -54.23
C ASP A 169 -37.76 -11.77 -54.99
N ALA A 170 -36.97 -12.07 -56.05
CA ALA A 170 -37.28 -11.83 -57.48
C ALA A 170 -36.66 -10.66 -58.33
N GLU A 171 -35.97 -11.10 -59.41
CA GLU A 171 -35.76 -10.53 -60.77
C GLU A 171 -34.98 -9.22 -61.03
N GLY A 172 -34.15 -9.20 -62.11
CA GLY A 172 -33.37 -8.01 -62.52
C GLY A 172 -32.21 -8.14 -63.55
N THR A 173 -32.25 -9.10 -64.49
CA THR A 173 -31.40 -9.24 -65.73
C THR A 173 -30.11 -8.41 -65.95
N GLY A 174 -28.95 -9.06 -66.14
CA GLY A 174 -27.77 -8.47 -66.81
C GLY A 174 -26.46 -9.28 -66.66
N GLY A 175 -25.70 -9.51 -67.75
CA GLY A 175 -24.43 -10.29 -67.75
C GLY A 175 -23.16 -9.43 -67.60
N ALA A 176 -21.93 -9.99 -67.57
CA ALA A 176 -21.53 -11.39 -67.73
C ALA A 176 -20.10 -11.70 -67.20
N ALA A 177 -19.81 -13.00 -66.97
CA ALA A 177 -18.48 -13.64 -66.86
C ALA A 177 -17.55 -13.31 -65.64
N ALA A 178 -16.89 -14.27 -64.97
CA ALA A 178 -17.03 -15.74 -65.03
C ALA A 178 -16.41 -16.49 -63.80
N LYS A 179 -17.11 -17.54 -63.34
CA LYS A 179 -16.61 -18.81 -62.74
C LYS A 179 -15.80 -18.74 -61.42
N THR A 180 -16.43 -18.98 -60.23
CA THR A 180 -16.81 -20.28 -59.57
C THR A 180 -15.66 -21.03 -58.88
N GLY A 181 -15.77 -21.49 -57.62
CA GLY A 181 -16.90 -21.35 -56.66
C GLY A 181 -16.72 -22.04 -55.28
N GLU A 182 -17.57 -21.64 -54.34
CA GLU A 182 -17.79 -22.11 -52.93
C GLU A 182 -18.35 -23.57 -52.80
N VAL A 183 -18.74 -24.18 -51.65
CA VAL A 183 -19.06 -23.76 -50.23
C VAL A 183 -18.85 -24.94 -49.23
N ALA A 184 -18.97 -24.65 -47.91
CA ALA A 184 -19.44 -25.51 -46.77
C ALA A 184 -18.53 -26.68 -46.29
N GLU A 185 -18.39 -27.05 -44.99
CA GLU A 185 -19.29 -27.17 -43.79
C GLU A 185 -20.23 -28.40 -43.77
N ALA A 186 -20.36 -29.21 -42.69
CA ALA A 186 -19.58 -29.28 -41.43
C ALA A 186 -19.72 -30.64 -40.67
N GLU A 187 -18.70 -30.96 -39.87
CA GLU A 187 -18.69 -31.81 -38.64
C GLU A 187 -18.85 -33.39 -38.76
N PRO A 188 -18.76 -34.22 -37.69
CA PRO A 188 -17.74 -35.30 -37.54
C PRO A 188 -18.38 -36.75 -37.44
N PRO A 189 -17.78 -37.86 -36.90
CA PRO A 189 -16.48 -38.08 -36.21
C PRO A 189 -15.72 -39.44 -36.43
N HIS A 190 -14.68 -39.67 -35.61
CA HIS A 190 -14.08 -40.95 -35.13
C HIS A 190 -13.39 -41.98 -36.09
N GLN A 191 -12.05 -41.96 -36.02
CA GLN A 191 -11.06 -43.07 -36.04
C GLN A 191 -11.00 -44.14 -37.17
N ARG A 192 -9.82 -44.15 -37.83
CA ARG A 192 -9.07 -45.29 -38.44
C ARG A 192 -9.72 -46.08 -39.59
N LEU A 193 -9.14 -45.91 -40.79
CA LEU A 193 -8.35 -46.95 -41.47
C LEU A 193 -7.55 -46.32 -42.66
N LYS A 194 -6.51 -47.03 -43.12
CA LYS A 194 -5.72 -46.77 -44.35
C LYS A 194 -5.87 -47.96 -45.31
N PRO A 195 -5.72 -47.77 -46.62
CA PRO A 195 -4.48 -48.21 -47.29
C PRO A 195 -3.91 -47.19 -48.30
N ASP A 196 -2.76 -47.52 -48.90
CA ASP A 196 -1.77 -46.61 -49.50
C ASP A 196 -1.70 -46.61 -51.05
N GLU A 197 -0.71 -45.86 -51.59
CA GLU A 197 -0.09 -45.97 -52.94
C GLU A 197 -0.87 -45.48 -54.20
N SER A 198 -0.23 -45.05 -55.32
CA SER A 198 1.14 -44.57 -55.67
C SER A 198 1.12 -44.04 -57.14
N ALA A 199 2.11 -43.37 -57.78
CA ALA A 199 3.32 -42.61 -57.40
C ALA A 199 3.81 -41.75 -58.60
N SER A 200 4.46 -40.59 -58.35
CA SER A 200 5.30 -39.83 -59.31
C SER A 200 6.18 -38.84 -58.51
N ALA A 201 7.47 -39.12 -58.22
CA ALA A 201 8.65 -39.00 -59.10
C ALA A 201 9.04 -37.54 -59.44
N SER A 202 10.28 -37.07 -59.28
CA SER A 202 11.54 -37.69 -58.78
C SER A 202 12.19 -36.78 -57.68
N ASP A 203 13.45 -36.84 -57.21
CA ASP A 203 14.70 -37.46 -57.69
C ASP A 203 15.64 -37.92 -56.53
N ALA A 204 16.95 -38.10 -56.77
CA ALA A 204 17.79 -39.04 -56.00
C ALA A 204 19.16 -38.52 -55.51
N LYS A 205 19.64 -39.09 -54.37
CA LYS A 205 21.00 -39.69 -54.29
C LYS A 205 21.28 -40.59 -53.06
N SER A 206 21.69 -41.82 -53.36
CA SER A 206 22.51 -42.78 -52.57
C SER A 206 21.98 -43.44 -51.28
N ALA A 207 22.16 -44.76 -51.22
CA ALA A 207 21.99 -45.67 -50.06
C ALA A 207 23.28 -45.74 -49.19
N SER A 208 23.46 -46.51 -48.12
CA SER A 208 22.87 -47.79 -47.60
C SER A 208 22.88 -47.77 -46.05
N GLY A 209 22.05 -48.46 -45.26
CA GLY A 209 21.37 -49.78 -45.38
C GLY A 209 22.19 -50.86 -44.62
N ALA A 210 21.65 -51.90 -43.97
CA ALA A 210 20.30 -52.49 -43.86
C ALA A 210 20.29 -53.46 -42.62
N LYS A 211 19.26 -54.23 -42.15
CA LYS A 211 17.83 -54.53 -42.45
C LYS A 211 17.26 -55.26 -41.17
N THR A 212 16.01 -55.04 -40.69
CA THR A 212 14.78 -55.94 -40.72
C THR A 212 14.93 -57.45 -40.36
N ASP A 213 13.94 -58.24 -39.90
CA ASP A 213 12.55 -58.09 -39.36
C ASP A 213 12.04 -59.48 -38.86
N GLY A 214 10.85 -59.55 -38.22
CA GLY A 214 10.03 -60.78 -38.03
C GLY A 214 9.92 -61.31 -36.58
N ASP A 215 8.89 -62.08 -36.16
CA ASP A 215 7.61 -62.41 -36.82
C ASP A 215 6.53 -62.97 -35.81
N ALA A 216 5.28 -63.14 -36.28
CA ALA A 216 4.13 -63.95 -35.79
C ALA A 216 3.94 -64.42 -34.30
N LYS A 217 3.02 -63.75 -33.59
CA LYS A 217 1.73 -64.27 -33.02
C LYS A 217 1.59 -65.78 -32.59
N ALA A 218 1.41 -66.06 -31.28
CA ALA A 218 0.55 -67.15 -30.73
C ALA A 218 0.34 -67.09 -29.18
N GLU A 219 -0.49 -68.02 -28.65
CA GLU A 219 -1.16 -68.19 -27.35
C GLU A 219 -0.29 -68.47 -26.07
N GLY A 220 -0.96 -68.58 -24.89
CA GLY A 220 -0.41 -69.02 -23.58
C GLY A 220 0.28 -67.90 -22.78
N ASP A 221 -0.07 -67.50 -21.55
CA ASP A 221 -0.63 -68.12 -20.33
C ASP A 221 0.40 -68.72 -19.33
N GLU A 222 0.13 -68.50 -18.04
CA GLU A 222 0.77 -68.98 -16.79
C GLU A 222 2.32 -68.97 -16.55
N THR A 223 2.72 -68.17 -15.53
CA THR A 223 3.59 -68.52 -14.37
C THR A 223 5.15 -68.42 -14.34
N SER A 224 5.60 -67.74 -13.27
CA SER A 224 6.65 -68.15 -12.28
C SER A 224 8.18 -67.94 -12.46
N ALA A 225 8.82 -67.74 -11.30
CA ALA A 225 10.27 -67.81 -10.92
C ALA A 225 11.26 -66.77 -11.53
N ASP A 226 12.14 -66.06 -10.79
CA ASP A 226 13.27 -66.44 -9.91
C ASP A 226 14.46 -67.12 -10.65
N LYS A 227 15.77 -66.88 -10.37
CA LYS A 227 16.50 -65.81 -9.63
C LYS A 227 18.03 -65.99 -9.81
N ALA A 228 18.83 -64.92 -9.67
CA ALA A 228 20.32 -64.94 -9.52
C ALA A 228 21.10 -65.45 -10.77
N ALA A 229 22.45 -65.38 -10.87
CA ALA A 229 23.51 -64.95 -9.94
C ALA A 229 24.72 -64.31 -10.67
N ASP A 230 25.60 -63.64 -9.90
CA ASP A 230 27.05 -63.34 -10.10
C ASP A 230 27.58 -62.74 -11.44
N GLY A 231 28.72 -62.02 -11.49
CA GLY A 231 29.62 -61.51 -10.44
C GLY A 231 31.10 -61.54 -10.87
N ASP A 232 31.84 -60.42 -10.76
CA ASP A 232 33.32 -60.40 -10.90
C ASP A 232 33.95 -59.13 -10.25
N ALA A 233 35.29 -59.07 -10.11
CA ALA A 233 36.02 -58.15 -9.21
C ALA A 233 37.32 -57.54 -9.78
N LYS A 234 37.87 -56.52 -9.08
CA LYS A 234 39.34 -56.32 -8.88
C LYS A 234 39.72 -55.20 -7.90
N ASP A 235 40.96 -55.30 -7.41
CA ASP A 235 41.62 -54.43 -6.42
C ASP A 235 42.12 -53.08 -6.96
N ASP A 236 42.35 -52.11 -6.07
CA ASP A 236 43.73 -51.72 -5.70
C ASP A 236 43.75 -50.73 -4.51
N THR A 237 44.84 -50.71 -3.71
CA THR A 237 45.04 -49.75 -2.60
C THR A 237 46.51 -49.69 -2.15
N PRO A 238 47.05 -48.50 -1.80
CA PRO A 238 47.94 -48.45 -0.63
C PRO A 238 47.73 -47.28 0.35
N THR A 239 47.76 -47.65 1.64
CA THR A 239 48.27 -46.96 2.87
C THR A 239 49.21 -45.73 2.71
N LYS A 240 49.40 -44.81 3.67
CA LYS A 240 49.40 -44.81 5.18
C LYS A 240 48.87 -43.46 5.73
N ALA A 241 48.76 -43.14 7.04
CA ALA A 241 48.35 -43.84 8.29
C ALA A 241 49.01 -43.18 9.53
N GLY A 242 48.25 -42.78 10.56
CA GLY A 242 48.79 -42.31 11.87
C GLY A 242 47.77 -41.55 12.77
N VAL A 243 47.80 -41.59 14.11
CA VAL A 243 48.03 -42.68 15.10
C VAL A 243 47.72 -42.16 16.53
N ALA A 244 47.04 -42.97 17.36
CA ALA A 244 46.89 -42.88 18.84
C ALA A 244 46.26 -41.62 19.50
N GLY A 245 45.77 -41.76 20.75
CA GLY A 245 45.19 -40.66 21.53
C GLY A 245 44.32 -41.05 22.75
N LYS A 246 44.81 -41.95 23.62
CA LYS A 246 44.07 -42.46 24.80
C LYS A 246 43.95 -41.40 25.92
N GLY A 247 42.82 -41.34 26.64
CA GLY A 247 42.66 -40.46 27.81
C GLY A 247 41.38 -40.73 28.63
N ASP A 248 41.55 -41.33 29.82
CA ASP A 248 40.48 -41.57 30.81
C ASP A 248 40.35 -40.42 31.84
N ALA A 249 39.23 -40.44 32.59
CA ALA A 249 39.13 -40.17 34.06
C ALA A 249 38.11 -39.11 34.55
N VAL A 250 37.00 -39.62 35.10
CA VAL A 250 36.51 -39.39 36.48
C VAL A 250 36.46 -37.96 37.05
N LYS A 251 35.24 -37.49 37.36
CA LYS A 251 34.89 -37.17 38.76
C LYS A 251 33.40 -37.28 39.09
N GLU A 252 33.10 -37.75 40.29
CA GLU A 252 31.76 -38.04 40.82
C GLU A 252 31.29 -36.98 41.82
N GLY A 253 29.99 -37.00 42.14
CA GLY A 253 29.48 -36.63 43.46
C GLY A 253 28.35 -35.59 43.47
N LYS A 254 27.37 -35.68 44.39
CA LYS A 254 27.01 -36.80 45.29
C LYS A 254 25.63 -36.56 45.94
N ASP A 255 25.09 -37.62 46.59
CA ASP A 255 23.98 -37.63 47.58
C ASP A 255 22.58 -37.22 47.06
N GLY A 256 21.45 -37.85 47.42
CA GLY A 256 21.11 -39.03 48.26
C GLY A 256 19.58 -39.05 48.48
N GLU A 257 18.89 -40.02 49.09
CA GLU A 257 19.12 -41.43 49.40
C GLU A 257 17.73 -42.10 49.69
N GLU A 258 17.70 -43.38 50.11
CA GLU A 258 16.54 -44.19 50.54
C GLU A 258 15.57 -44.73 49.44
N ARG A 259 15.03 -45.96 49.53
CA ARG A 259 15.09 -46.99 50.60
C ARG A 259 15.17 -48.43 50.01
N LYS A 260 15.55 -49.41 50.84
CA LYS A 260 15.92 -50.81 50.45
C LYS A 260 14.77 -51.83 50.60
N GLU A 261 14.87 -52.96 49.88
CA GLU A 261 14.88 -54.37 50.36
C GLU A 261 14.63 -55.37 49.18
N GLY A 262 15.19 -56.58 49.10
CA GLY A 262 16.24 -57.26 49.88
C GLY A 262 16.50 -58.72 49.43
N LYS A 263 17.70 -59.28 49.71
CA LYS A 263 18.22 -60.64 49.33
C LYS A 263 18.44 -60.88 47.81
N GLY A 264 19.33 -61.76 47.32
CA GLY A 264 20.17 -62.82 47.95
C GLY A 264 19.81 -64.20 47.33
N ASP A 265 20.72 -65.09 46.92
CA ASP A 265 22.17 -65.19 47.21
C ASP A 265 23.01 -65.91 46.08
N GLU A 266 24.24 -66.35 46.38
CA GLU A 266 25.35 -66.69 45.45
C GLU A 266 25.25 -67.91 44.48
N ARG A 267 25.80 -67.67 43.27
CA ARG A 267 26.82 -68.44 42.49
C ARG A 267 26.99 -69.97 42.69
N LYS A 268 27.11 -70.70 41.55
CA LYS A 268 28.40 -71.29 41.10
C LYS A 268 28.39 -71.90 39.67
N ASP A 269 29.50 -71.66 38.98
CA ASP A 269 30.30 -72.49 38.04
C ASP A 269 29.68 -73.29 36.87
N SER A 270 30.55 -73.52 35.87
CA SER A 270 30.48 -74.23 34.57
C SER A 270 29.77 -75.61 34.56
N ASP A 271 29.25 -76.13 33.43
CA ASP A 271 30.01 -76.35 32.19
C ASP A 271 29.23 -76.56 30.84
N THR A 272 30.01 -76.47 29.76
CA THR A 272 29.91 -76.87 28.33
C THR A 272 28.63 -77.46 27.69
N LYS A 273 28.33 -76.92 26.48
CA LYS A 273 27.40 -77.32 25.39
C LYS A 273 27.03 -78.81 25.21
N VAL A 274 25.77 -79.05 24.76
CA VAL A 274 25.40 -79.72 23.47
C VAL A 274 24.10 -79.08 22.93
N ASP A 275 23.85 -79.13 21.61
CA ASP A 275 22.62 -78.63 20.94
C ASP A 275 21.34 -79.43 21.24
N ALA A 276 20.19 -78.75 21.27
CA ALA A 276 18.86 -79.36 21.13
C ALA A 276 17.81 -78.40 20.53
N THR A 277 16.93 -78.96 19.70
CA THR A 277 15.88 -78.31 18.90
C THR A 277 14.98 -77.34 19.68
N LYS A 278 14.79 -76.11 19.16
CA LYS A 278 13.95 -75.09 19.78
C LYS A 278 12.47 -75.28 19.42
N VAL A 279 11.71 -75.90 20.33
CA VAL A 279 10.26 -76.12 20.23
C VAL A 279 9.48 -74.81 20.29
N GLU A 280 8.42 -74.64 19.48
CA GLU A 280 7.50 -73.49 19.59
C GLU A 280 6.74 -73.53 20.95
N PRO A 281 6.61 -72.42 21.68
CA PRO A 281 5.77 -72.37 22.88
C PRO A 281 4.28 -72.55 22.52
N PRO A 282 3.46 -73.09 23.43
CA PRO A 282 2.03 -73.31 23.18
C PRO A 282 1.31 -71.99 22.86
N ARG A 283 0.53 -71.99 21.79
CA ARG A 283 -0.25 -70.82 21.37
C ARG A 283 -1.41 -70.60 22.33
N ASP A 284 -1.45 -69.43 22.95
CA ASP A 284 -2.58 -69.00 23.79
C ASP A 284 -3.88 -68.97 22.96
N PRO A 285 -4.91 -69.76 23.32
CA PRO A 285 -6.18 -69.77 22.58
C PRO A 285 -6.93 -68.43 22.66
N PHE A 286 -6.62 -67.56 23.62
CA PHE A 286 -7.22 -66.23 23.73
C PHE A 286 -6.48 -65.15 22.93
N ALA A 287 -5.29 -65.43 22.37
CA ALA A 287 -4.56 -64.49 21.52
C ALA A 287 -5.34 -64.08 20.25
N ALA A 288 -6.28 -64.92 19.79
CA ALA A 288 -7.20 -64.60 18.69
C ALA A 288 -8.22 -63.50 19.03
N PHE A 289 -8.41 -63.17 20.32
CA PHE A 289 -9.28 -62.10 20.82
C PHE A 289 -8.50 -60.86 21.27
N ALA A 290 -7.17 -60.87 21.16
CA ALA A 290 -6.38 -59.66 21.38
C ALA A 290 -6.73 -58.61 20.31
N PRO A 291 -6.84 -57.31 20.67
CA PRO A 291 -7.07 -56.27 19.68
C PRO A 291 -5.91 -56.23 18.68
N GLU A 292 -6.22 -56.07 17.39
CA GLU A 292 -5.22 -56.11 16.32
C GLU A 292 -4.04 -55.17 16.65
N PRO A 293 -2.78 -55.66 16.69
CA PRO A 293 -1.64 -54.88 17.17
C PRO A 293 -1.49 -53.61 16.33
N GLU A 294 -1.50 -52.44 16.99
CA GLU A 294 -1.65 -51.15 16.31
C GLU A 294 -0.63 -51.01 15.17
N ARG A 295 -1.10 -51.09 13.91
CA ARG A 295 -0.26 -51.18 12.72
C ARG A 295 0.63 -49.95 12.58
N VAL A 296 1.84 -50.05 13.16
CA VAL A 296 2.82 -48.97 13.32
C VAL A 296 2.98 -48.25 11.96
N PRO A 297 2.55 -46.98 11.84
CA PRO A 297 2.47 -46.34 10.53
C PRO A 297 3.86 -46.26 9.91
N THR A 298 3.99 -46.74 8.67
CA THR A 298 5.24 -46.70 7.91
C THR A 298 5.76 -45.27 7.79
N ARG A 299 7.07 -45.08 7.56
CA ARG A 299 7.67 -43.73 7.41
C ARG A 299 6.92 -42.89 6.36
N ARG A 300 6.53 -43.50 5.23
CA ARG A 300 5.65 -42.89 4.21
C ARG A 300 4.27 -42.49 4.76
N ARG A 301 3.55 -43.38 5.47
CA ARG A 301 2.23 -43.06 6.08
C ARG A 301 2.32 -41.99 7.17
N ARG A 302 3.44 -41.88 7.90
CA ARG A 302 3.71 -40.78 8.84
C ARG A 302 3.93 -39.45 8.11
N ALA A 303 4.73 -39.44 7.04
CA ALA A 303 4.97 -38.26 6.21
C ALA A 303 3.67 -37.73 5.58
N VAL A 304 2.86 -38.61 4.96
CA VAL A 304 1.54 -38.24 4.40
C VAL A 304 0.60 -37.71 5.50
N ARG A 305 0.58 -38.32 6.70
CA ARG A 305 -0.17 -37.79 7.86
C ARG A 305 0.42 -36.50 8.44
N ALA A 306 1.66 -36.12 8.15
CA ALA A 306 2.26 -34.85 8.55
C ALA A 306 1.90 -33.75 7.54
N VAL A 307 2.12 -33.99 6.24
CA VAL A 307 1.73 -33.10 5.14
C VAL A 307 0.23 -32.84 5.16
N GLY A 308 -0.61 -33.87 5.29
CA GLY A 308 -2.06 -33.71 5.40
C GLY A 308 -2.49 -32.85 6.61
N ARG A 309 -1.83 -33.02 7.78
CA ARG A 309 -2.09 -32.19 8.96
C ARG A 309 -1.58 -30.74 8.81
N PHE A 310 -0.56 -30.50 8.00
CA PHE A 310 -0.06 -29.18 7.66
C PHE A 310 -1.01 -28.46 6.68
N LEU A 311 -1.47 -29.15 5.63
CA LEU A 311 -2.39 -28.59 4.62
C LEU A 311 -3.75 -28.21 5.23
N ILE A 312 -4.31 -29.04 6.12
CA ILE A 312 -5.55 -28.72 6.85
C ILE A 312 -5.33 -27.83 8.09
N HIS A 313 -4.10 -27.34 8.32
CA HIS A 313 -3.82 -26.52 9.49
C HIS A 313 -4.45 -25.13 9.33
N GLU A 314 -4.96 -24.58 10.44
CA GLU A 314 -5.75 -23.35 10.43
C GLU A 314 -4.99 -22.17 9.82
N TRP A 315 -3.69 -22.03 10.10
CA TRP A 315 -2.85 -20.99 9.52
C TRP A 315 -2.60 -21.18 8.03
N THR A 316 -2.36 -22.42 7.57
CA THR A 316 -2.18 -22.75 6.14
C THR A 316 -3.45 -22.43 5.35
N LEU A 317 -4.62 -22.84 5.87
CA LEU A 317 -5.92 -22.53 5.29
C LEU A 317 -6.22 -21.03 5.30
N ALA A 318 -5.80 -20.29 6.35
CA ALA A 318 -5.93 -18.84 6.40
C ALA A 318 -5.03 -18.13 5.38
N SER A 319 -3.77 -18.56 5.20
CA SER A 319 -2.86 -18.00 4.20
C SER A 319 -3.34 -18.28 2.77
N VAL A 320 -3.66 -19.54 2.45
CA VAL A 320 -4.19 -19.91 1.12
C VAL A 320 -5.54 -19.25 0.85
N GLY A 321 -6.43 -19.20 1.85
CA GLY A 321 -7.70 -18.50 1.74
C GLY A 321 -7.54 -16.99 1.53
N SER A 322 -6.54 -16.36 2.16
CA SER A 322 -6.24 -14.94 1.95
C SER A 322 -5.65 -14.67 0.56
N LEU A 323 -4.82 -15.57 0.03
CA LEU A 323 -4.29 -15.49 -1.34
C LEU A 323 -5.40 -15.65 -2.39
N VAL A 324 -6.25 -16.67 -2.25
CA VAL A 324 -7.39 -16.87 -3.17
C VAL A 324 -8.37 -15.70 -3.10
N LEU A 325 -8.67 -15.20 -1.90
CA LEU A 325 -9.54 -14.04 -1.72
C LEU A 325 -8.94 -12.77 -2.33
N ALA A 326 -7.64 -12.52 -2.15
CA ALA A 326 -6.96 -11.39 -2.79
C ALA A 326 -7.06 -11.47 -4.31
N VAL A 327 -6.71 -12.61 -4.94
CA VAL A 327 -6.82 -12.80 -6.40
C VAL A 327 -8.23 -12.53 -6.93
N LEU A 328 -9.27 -12.96 -6.19
CA LEU A 328 -10.66 -12.71 -6.56
C LEU A 328 -11.07 -11.24 -6.39
N MET A 329 -10.74 -10.64 -5.26
CA MET A 329 -11.13 -9.26 -4.91
C MET A 329 -10.32 -8.18 -5.63
N THR A 330 -9.16 -8.52 -6.20
CA THR A 330 -8.33 -7.62 -7.04
C THR A 330 -8.35 -7.99 -8.53
N TRP A 331 -9.23 -8.90 -8.97
CA TRP A 331 -9.40 -9.18 -10.40
C TRP A 331 -9.92 -7.93 -11.12
N PRO A 332 -9.40 -7.54 -12.30
CA PRO A 332 -8.54 -8.28 -13.22
C PRO A 332 -7.02 -8.04 -13.13
N THR A 333 -6.43 -7.60 -12.00
CA THR A 333 -4.99 -7.25 -11.90
C THR A 333 -4.02 -8.31 -12.46
N LEU A 334 -4.31 -9.61 -12.27
CA LEU A 334 -3.47 -10.71 -12.78
C LEU A 334 -3.87 -11.24 -14.17
N ARG A 335 -4.76 -10.54 -14.90
CA ARG A 335 -5.19 -10.92 -16.27
C ARG A 335 -4.16 -10.55 -17.34
N TYR A 336 -3.57 -9.35 -17.25
CA TYR A 336 -2.52 -8.87 -18.15
C TYR A 336 -1.31 -8.30 -17.38
N PRO A 337 -0.71 -9.06 -16.45
CA PRO A 337 0.16 -8.54 -15.40
C PRO A 337 1.51 -7.99 -15.88
N LEU A 338 1.83 -8.09 -17.18
CA LEU A 338 3.02 -7.50 -17.82
C LEU A 338 2.73 -6.13 -18.45
N HIS A 339 1.46 -5.72 -18.56
CA HIS A 339 1.03 -4.62 -19.44
C HIS A 339 0.01 -3.66 -18.82
N THR A 340 -0.66 -4.02 -17.73
CA THR A 340 -1.64 -3.17 -17.04
C THR A 340 -1.25 -2.94 -15.59
N LEU A 341 -1.62 -1.80 -15.03
CA LEU A 341 -1.50 -1.47 -13.60
C LEU A 341 -2.89 -1.12 -13.03
N PRO A 342 -3.18 -1.36 -11.74
CA PRO A 342 -4.47 -1.03 -11.12
C PRO A 342 -4.62 0.47 -10.86
N GLN A 343 -5.86 0.96 -10.99
CA GLN A 343 -6.28 2.36 -10.93
C GLN A 343 -5.73 3.18 -12.11
N ASP A 344 -4.43 3.37 -12.22
CA ASP A 344 -3.82 4.25 -13.21
C ASP A 344 -2.41 3.78 -13.65
N PHE A 345 -1.77 4.51 -14.56
CA PHE A 345 -0.39 4.26 -14.99
C PHE A 345 0.61 5.32 -14.48
N HIS A 346 0.22 6.11 -13.48
CA HIS A 346 0.97 7.22 -12.92
C HIS A 346 1.64 6.77 -11.60
N ASP A 347 0.91 6.76 -10.48
CA ASP A 347 1.46 6.40 -9.17
C ASP A 347 1.91 4.92 -9.07
N PRO A 348 1.23 3.93 -9.69
CA PRO A 348 1.73 2.57 -9.81
C PRO A 348 3.03 2.44 -10.61
N ALA A 349 3.26 3.30 -11.62
CA ALA A 349 4.48 3.25 -12.43
C ALA A 349 5.69 3.77 -11.64
N LEU A 350 5.51 4.86 -10.88
CA LEU A 350 6.47 5.30 -9.86
C LEU A 350 6.83 4.16 -8.91
N GLN A 351 5.84 3.49 -8.33
CA GLN A 351 6.05 2.46 -7.31
C GLN A 351 6.65 1.16 -7.90
N ALA A 352 6.34 0.82 -9.14
CA ALA A 352 7.00 -0.24 -9.89
C ALA A 352 8.48 0.10 -10.16
N TRP A 353 8.82 1.36 -10.48
CA TRP A 353 10.20 1.82 -10.57
C TRP A 353 10.90 1.82 -9.21
N GLN A 354 10.28 2.28 -8.12
CA GLN A 354 10.92 2.34 -6.79
C GLN A 354 11.40 0.95 -6.32
N MET A 355 10.59 -0.09 -6.53
CA MET A 355 10.98 -1.46 -6.24
C MET A 355 12.13 -1.95 -7.14
N ALA A 356 12.12 -1.59 -8.43
CA ALA A 356 13.17 -1.96 -9.37
C ALA A 356 14.50 -1.24 -9.09
N TRP A 357 14.47 0.07 -8.82
CA TRP A 357 15.61 0.88 -8.37
C TRP A 357 16.22 0.30 -7.10
N SER A 358 15.40 0.01 -6.08
CA SER A 358 15.85 -0.60 -4.83
C SER A 358 16.60 -1.91 -5.04
N GLY A 359 16.16 -2.74 -5.98
CA GLY A 359 16.87 -3.98 -6.34
C GLY A 359 18.19 -3.73 -7.05
N HIS A 360 18.18 -2.85 -8.05
CA HIS A 360 19.37 -2.47 -8.82
C HIS A 360 20.46 -1.88 -7.93
N ILE A 361 20.15 -0.81 -7.18
CA ILE A 361 21.16 -0.03 -6.46
C ILE A 361 21.78 -0.79 -5.30
N LEU A 362 21.05 -1.72 -4.65
CA LEU A 362 21.60 -2.59 -3.62
C LEU A 362 22.61 -3.63 -4.16
N ILE A 363 22.65 -3.86 -5.47
CA ILE A 363 23.66 -4.68 -6.15
C ILE A 363 24.79 -3.80 -6.70
N SER A 364 24.46 -2.68 -7.38
CA SER A 364 25.42 -1.88 -8.15
C SER A 364 26.24 -0.90 -7.29
N ASP A 365 25.59 -0.10 -6.44
CA ASP A 365 26.25 0.83 -5.52
C ASP A 365 25.33 1.11 -4.29
N PRO A 366 25.34 0.23 -3.27
CA PRO A 366 24.50 0.42 -2.08
C PRO A 366 24.86 1.65 -1.26
N GLY A 367 26.03 2.28 -1.50
CA GLY A 367 26.40 3.56 -0.89
C GLY A 367 25.55 4.73 -1.42
N ARG A 368 24.97 4.59 -2.62
CA ARG A 368 24.19 5.63 -3.31
C ARG A 368 22.69 5.32 -3.41
N LEU A 369 22.17 4.45 -2.54
CA LEU A 369 20.75 4.09 -2.41
C LEU A 369 19.77 5.26 -2.58
N TRP A 370 20.11 6.43 -2.05
CA TRP A 370 19.26 7.63 -2.01
C TRP A 370 19.37 8.53 -3.24
N ASP A 371 20.45 8.45 -4.02
CA ASP A 371 20.66 9.22 -5.24
C ASP A 371 20.07 8.46 -6.43
N SER A 372 18.78 8.67 -6.72
CA SER A 372 18.11 7.94 -7.80
C SER A 372 18.56 8.40 -9.19
N ASN A 373 18.33 7.57 -10.20
CA ASN A 373 18.56 7.95 -11.60
C ASN A 373 17.55 8.97 -12.16
N THR A 374 16.64 9.49 -11.34
CA THR A 374 15.54 10.40 -11.72
C THR A 374 15.68 11.76 -11.04
N PHE A 375 15.00 12.78 -11.56
CA PHE A 375 15.20 14.20 -11.18
C PHE A 375 16.64 14.69 -11.41
N PHE A 376 17.38 14.13 -12.36
CA PHE A 376 18.79 14.49 -12.59
C PHE A 376 18.95 16.02 -12.80
N PRO A 377 19.87 16.71 -12.10
CA PRO A 377 20.94 16.20 -11.23
C PRO A 377 20.67 16.30 -9.71
N GLU A 378 19.41 16.24 -9.24
CA GLU A 378 19.09 16.41 -7.81
C GLU A 378 19.60 15.26 -6.90
N PRO A 379 20.34 15.56 -5.82
CA PRO A 379 20.76 14.57 -4.84
C PRO A 379 19.63 14.17 -3.90
N LEU A 380 19.70 12.95 -3.34
CA LEU A 380 18.70 12.34 -2.46
C LEU A 380 17.30 12.15 -3.11
N SER A 381 17.20 12.17 -4.45
CA SER A 381 15.92 12.11 -5.18
C SER A 381 15.06 10.88 -4.90
N PHE A 382 15.64 9.78 -4.40
CA PHE A 382 14.87 8.60 -3.98
C PHE A 382 14.03 8.86 -2.70
N ALA A 383 14.46 9.78 -1.84
CA ALA A 383 13.76 10.16 -0.61
C ALA A 383 12.64 11.21 -0.82
N PHE A 384 12.31 11.54 -2.08
CA PHE A 384 11.20 12.47 -2.39
C PHE A 384 9.80 11.83 -2.21
N SER A 385 9.72 10.51 -1.95
CA SER A 385 8.48 9.76 -1.64
C SER A 385 8.80 8.51 -0.80
N ASP A 386 7.76 7.82 -0.31
CA ASP A 386 7.88 6.55 0.43
C ASP A 386 8.57 5.49 -0.45
N THR A 387 9.72 4.96 -0.01
CA THR A 387 10.65 4.21 -0.88
C THR A 387 10.29 2.75 -1.19
N LEU A 388 9.28 2.15 -0.53
CA LEU A 388 8.94 0.72 -0.65
C LEU A 388 10.12 -0.25 -0.40
N LEU A 389 11.16 0.17 0.33
CA LEU A 389 12.42 -0.58 0.51
C LEU A 389 12.24 -1.99 1.10
N GLY A 390 11.18 -2.21 1.89
CA GLY A 390 10.76 -3.53 2.36
C GLY A 390 10.44 -4.55 1.25
N TYR A 391 10.26 -4.10 0.01
CA TYR A 391 10.11 -4.94 -1.20
C TYR A 391 11.37 -5.00 -2.09
N ALA A 392 12.49 -4.38 -1.71
CA ALA A 392 13.74 -4.43 -2.47
C ALA A 392 14.17 -5.85 -2.92
N PRO A 393 13.97 -6.94 -2.14
CA PRO A 393 14.25 -8.30 -2.60
C PRO A 393 13.46 -8.75 -3.85
N ALA A 394 12.28 -8.19 -4.11
CA ALA A 394 11.55 -8.42 -5.36
C ALA A 394 12.20 -7.65 -6.54
N GLY A 395 12.78 -6.48 -6.26
CA GLY A 395 13.60 -5.71 -7.21
C GLY A 395 14.78 -6.48 -7.79
N LEU A 396 15.28 -7.50 -7.08
CA LEU A 396 16.39 -8.36 -7.53
C LEU A 396 15.99 -9.36 -8.63
N ILE A 397 14.70 -9.45 -9.00
CA ILE A 397 14.18 -10.48 -9.90
C ILE A 397 13.68 -9.85 -11.21
N GLY A 398 14.54 -9.89 -12.23
CA GLY A 398 14.21 -9.51 -13.61
C GLY A 398 14.30 -8.01 -13.90
N ASP A 399 14.58 -7.69 -15.16
CA ASP A 399 14.99 -6.36 -15.60
C ASP A 399 13.98 -5.73 -16.58
N GLY A 400 13.98 -4.41 -16.66
CA GLY A 400 13.14 -3.66 -17.58
C GLY A 400 11.67 -3.47 -17.16
N PRO A 401 10.91 -2.64 -17.91
CA PRO A 401 9.57 -2.19 -17.51
C PRO A 401 8.56 -3.32 -17.33
N ALA A 402 8.58 -4.32 -18.21
CA ALA A 402 7.67 -5.46 -18.12
C ALA A 402 7.87 -6.29 -16.83
N ALA A 403 9.12 -6.47 -16.39
CA ALA A 403 9.42 -7.13 -15.12
C ALA A 403 9.03 -6.25 -13.91
N ALA A 404 9.21 -4.93 -14.00
CA ALA A 404 8.75 -3.99 -12.97
C ALA A 404 7.20 -4.00 -12.81
N ILE A 405 6.45 -3.96 -13.92
CA ILE A 405 4.98 -4.06 -13.91
C ILE A 405 4.52 -5.42 -13.34
N LEU A 406 5.15 -6.52 -13.74
CA LEU A 406 4.85 -7.86 -13.20
C LEU A 406 5.10 -7.95 -11.68
N ARG A 407 6.22 -7.40 -11.21
CA ARG A 407 6.53 -7.35 -9.77
C ARG A 407 5.50 -6.52 -9.00
N TYR A 408 5.13 -5.34 -9.51
CA TYR A 408 4.08 -4.52 -8.90
C TYR A 408 2.76 -5.29 -8.77
N ASN A 409 2.28 -5.88 -9.87
CA ASN A 409 1.01 -6.62 -9.87
C ASN A 409 1.02 -7.83 -8.93
N ILE A 410 2.15 -8.54 -8.80
CA ILE A 410 2.29 -9.64 -7.82
C ILE A 410 2.31 -9.07 -6.38
N MET A 411 3.10 -8.02 -6.10
CA MET A 411 3.17 -7.43 -4.76
C MET A 411 1.84 -6.82 -4.31
N PHE A 412 1.06 -6.23 -5.22
CA PHE A 412 -0.28 -5.69 -4.96
C PHE A 412 -1.25 -6.77 -4.45
N VAL A 413 -1.27 -7.95 -5.08
CA VAL A 413 -2.10 -9.09 -4.63
C VAL A 413 -1.56 -9.68 -3.33
N LEU A 414 -0.24 -9.79 -3.17
CA LEU A 414 0.38 -10.27 -1.93
C LEU A 414 0.15 -9.31 -0.74
N ALA A 415 0.06 -8.00 -0.99
CA ALA A 415 -0.27 -7.00 0.03
C ALA A 415 -1.70 -7.18 0.55
N HIS A 416 -2.68 -7.33 -0.33
CA HIS A 416 -4.07 -7.67 0.05
C HIS A 416 -4.17 -9.00 0.82
N ALA A 417 -3.43 -10.03 0.37
CA ALA A 417 -3.38 -11.31 1.06
C ALA A 417 -2.75 -11.19 2.46
N LEU A 418 -1.69 -10.39 2.61
CA LEU A 418 -1.03 -10.13 3.88
C LEU A 418 -1.88 -9.28 4.83
N ALA A 419 -2.61 -8.29 4.33
CA ALA A 419 -3.57 -7.50 5.10
C ALA A 419 -4.70 -8.39 5.65
N THR A 420 -5.28 -9.22 4.78
CA THR A 420 -6.33 -10.19 5.16
C THR A 420 -5.82 -11.15 6.23
N PHE A 421 -4.64 -11.74 6.02
CA PHE A 421 -4.02 -12.70 6.93
C PHE A 421 -3.58 -12.06 8.25
N GLY A 422 -3.01 -10.85 8.22
CA GLY A 422 -2.52 -10.12 9.38
C GLY A 422 -3.65 -9.70 10.31
N ALA A 423 -4.73 -9.10 9.77
CA ALA A 423 -5.92 -8.75 10.53
C ALA A 423 -6.63 -9.99 11.08
N TYR A 424 -6.74 -11.08 10.30
CA TYR A 424 -7.19 -12.37 10.78
C TYR A 424 -6.35 -12.86 11.97
N ALA A 425 -5.02 -12.87 11.85
CA ALA A 425 -4.10 -13.36 12.88
C ALA A 425 -4.19 -12.54 14.18
N LEU A 426 -4.28 -11.20 14.07
CA LEU A 426 -4.51 -10.32 15.20
C LEU A 426 -5.80 -10.67 15.92
N VAL A 427 -6.92 -10.70 15.19
CA VAL A 427 -8.26 -10.93 15.76
C VAL A 427 -8.39 -12.33 16.38
N ARG A 428 -7.73 -13.35 15.80
CA ARG A 428 -7.57 -14.68 16.42
C ARG A 428 -6.77 -14.64 17.72
N GLN A 429 -5.63 -13.93 17.77
CA GLN A 429 -4.80 -13.81 18.97
C GLN A 429 -5.50 -12.98 20.07
N LEU A 430 -6.24 -11.93 19.72
CA LEU A 430 -7.10 -11.17 20.65
C LEU A 430 -8.17 -12.07 21.28
N GLY A 431 -8.63 -13.12 20.58
CA GLY A 431 -9.43 -14.22 21.13
C GLY A 431 -10.78 -14.46 20.45
N ALA A 432 -10.98 -13.92 19.25
CA ALA A 432 -12.17 -14.20 18.43
C ALA A 432 -12.17 -15.61 17.87
N GLY A 433 -13.35 -16.09 17.46
CA GLY A 433 -13.47 -17.34 16.69
C GLY A 433 -12.91 -17.20 15.27
N ARG A 434 -12.75 -18.33 14.57
CA ARG A 434 -12.34 -18.37 13.15
C ARG A 434 -13.20 -17.44 12.30
N THR A 435 -14.52 -17.54 12.48
CA THR A 435 -15.55 -16.84 11.71
C THR A 435 -15.45 -15.32 11.83
N GLY A 436 -15.45 -14.79 13.06
CA GLY A 436 -15.28 -13.35 13.31
C GLY A 436 -13.93 -12.80 12.86
N ALA A 437 -12.87 -13.62 12.90
CA ALA A 437 -11.58 -13.24 12.37
C ALA A 437 -11.53 -13.19 10.84
N ILE A 438 -12.25 -14.07 10.13
CA ILE A 438 -12.35 -14.01 8.65
C ILE A 438 -13.12 -12.74 8.25
N VAL A 439 -14.25 -12.45 8.91
CA VAL A 439 -15.03 -11.23 8.66
C VAL A 439 -14.20 -9.97 8.92
N ALA A 440 -13.41 -9.91 10.00
CA ALA A 440 -12.54 -8.76 10.26
C ALA A 440 -11.32 -8.67 9.33
N GLY A 441 -10.76 -9.81 8.88
CA GLY A 441 -9.70 -9.81 7.87
C GLY A 441 -10.18 -9.28 6.51
N ALA A 442 -11.37 -9.70 6.10
CA ALA A 442 -12.03 -9.18 4.91
C ALA A 442 -12.38 -7.68 5.06
N ALA A 443 -13.05 -7.30 6.15
CA ALA A 443 -13.51 -5.91 6.37
C ALA A 443 -12.38 -4.91 6.61
N TYR A 444 -11.18 -5.36 7.01
CA TYR A 444 -10.00 -4.51 7.10
C TYR A 444 -9.35 -4.26 5.74
N THR A 445 -9.36 -5.27 4.87
CA THR A 445 -8.64 -5.25 3.59
C THR A 445 -9.48 -4.65 2.46
N TYR A 446 -10.74 -5.04 2.38
CA TYR A 446 -11.66 -4.68 1.30
C TYR A 446 -12.73 -3.69 1.78
N ALA A 447 -12.35 -2.76 2.66
CA ALA A 447 -13.20 -1.62 3.02
C ALA A 447 -13.30 -0.66 1.81
N PRO A 448 -14.46 -0.05 1.50
CA PRO A 448 -14.62 0.78 0.30
C PRO A 448 -13.57 1.87 0.10
N TRP A 449 -13.12 2.54 1.18
CA TRP A 449 -12.06 3.57 1.08
C TRP A 449 -10.69 3.06 0.60
N MET A 450 -10.39 1.77 0.71
CA MET A 450 -9.16 1.19 0.16
C MET A 450 -9.16 1.17 -1.39
N LEU A 451 -10.35 1.20 -2.01
CA LEU A 451 -10.47 1.14 -3.47
C LEU A 451 -9.96 2.43 -4.14
N ALA A 452 -10.10 3.57 -3.47
CA ALA A 452 -9.53 4.86 -3.88
C ALA A 452 -7.99 4.89 -3.85
N GLN A 453 -7.40 3.94 -3.13
CA GLN A 453 -5.97 3.88 -2.80
C GLN A 453 -5.31 2.67 -3.50
N ALA A 454 -5.94 2.10 -4.53
CA ALA A 454 -5.42 0.96 -5.29
C ALA A 454 -4.14 1.30 -6.10
N GLY A 455 -3.97 2.57 -6.49
CA GLY A 455 -2.74 3.09 -7.07
C GLY A 455 -1.62 3.31 -6.03
N HIS A 456 -1.92 3.18 -4.75
CA HIS A 456 -1.04 3.51 -3.63
C HIS A 456 -0.60 2.24 -2.86
N LEU A 457 0.25 1.42 -3.48
CA LEU A 457 0.82 0.20 -2.88
C LEU A 457 1.43 0.46 -1.48
N HIS A 458 2.07 1.60 -1.26
CA HIS A 458 2.62 1.99 0.06
C HIS A 458 1.57 2.05 1.19
N ILE A 459 0.28 2.22 0.86
CA ILE A 459 -0.86 2.19 1.80
C ILE A 459 -1.50 0.79 1.84
N VAL A 460 -1.68 0.17 0.67
CA VAL A 460 -2.22 -1.20 0.52
C VAL A 460 -1.35 -2.23 1.25
N SER A 461 -0.03 -2.00 1.32
CA SER A 461 0.96 -2.80 2.04
C SER A 461 0.98 -2.56 3.55
N ASN A 462 -0.19 -2.41 4.16
CA ASN A 462 -0.41 -2.24 5.59
C ASN A 462 -0.40 -3.56 6.41
N GLY A 463 -0.41 -4.72 5.75
CA GLY A 463 -0.68 -6.01 6.42
C GLY A 463 0.34 -6.47 7.47
N GLY A 464 1.55 -5.89 7.45
CA GLY A 464 2.53 -6.06 8.52
C GLY A 464 2.10 -5.41 9.84
N ILE A 465 1.30 -4.33 9.82
CA ILE A 465 0.79 -3.64 11.02
C ILE A 465 -0.01 -4.60 11.93
N PRO A 466 -1.14 -5.20 11.50
CA PRO A 466 -1.88 -6.12 12.35
C PRO A 466 -1.11 -7.42 12.60
N LEU A 467 -0.27 -7.89 11.67
CA LEU A 467 0.55 -9.09 11.87
C LEU A 467 1.62 -8.90 12.96
N ALA A 468 2.33 -7.77 12.98
CA ALA A 468 3.28 -7.41 14.04
C ALA A 468 2.56 -7.32 15.39
N LEU A 469 1.42 -6.62 15.47
CA LEU A 469 0.59 -6.56 16.66
C LEU A 469 0.13 -7.96 17.14
N ALA A 470 -0.20 -8.86 16.21
CA ALA A 470 -0.55 -10.25 16.52
C ALA A 470 0.63 -11.02 17.11
N MET A 471 1.81 -10.91 16.50
CA MET A 471 3.05 -11.58 16.95
C MET A 471 3.52 -11.04 18.31
N LEU A 472 3.53 -9.71 18.51
CA LEU A 472 3.87 -9.06 19.77
C LEU A 472 2.90 -9.48 20.90
N ALA A 473 1.59 -9.40 20.66
CA ALA A 473 0.58 -9.86 21.61
C ALA A 473 0.73 -11.35 21.93
N ARG A 474 1.10 -12.18 20.94
CA ARG A 474 1.37 -13.60 21.12
C ARG A 474 2.62 -13.87 21.95
N GLY A 475 3.73 -13.20 21.66
CA GLY A 475 4.97 -13.32 22.44
C GLY A 475 4.79 -12.92 23.91
N HIS A 476 3.95 -11.91 24.15
CA HIS A 476 3.54 -11.48 25.49
C HIS A 476 2.49 -12.39 26.17
N GLY A 477 1.93 -13.38 25.47
CA GLY A 477 0.85 -14.23 25.99
C GLY A 477 -0.46 -13.47 26.23
N TRP A 478 -0.68 -12.33 25.57
CA TRP A 478 -1.81 -11.43 25.80
C TRP A 478 -2.97 -11.67 24.81
N SER A 479 -4.20 -11.39 25.27
CA SER A 479 -5.45 -11.55 24.53
C SER A 479 -6.51 -10.62 25.13
N LEU A 480 -7.34 -9.98 24.30
CA LEU A 480 -8.42 -9.09 24.75
C LEU A 480 -9.53 -9.85 25.51
N ALA A 481 -9.87 -11.07 25.08
CA ALA A 481 -10.85 -11.91 25.78
C ALA A 481 -10.29 -12.50 27.09
N HIS A 482 -9.08 -13.07 27.05
CA HIS A 482 -8.52 -13.89 28.14
C HIS A 482 -7.60 -13.12 29.10
N GLY A 483 -7.13 -11.93 28.70
CA GLY A 483 -6.10 -11.20 29.43
C GLY A 483 -4.69 -11.76 29.18
N PHE A 484 -3.84 -11.62 30.19
CA PHE A 484 -2.43 -11.99 30.18
C PHE A 484 -2.24 -13.43 30.69
N ARG A 485 -1.62 -14.28 29.87
CA ARG A 485 -1.42 -15.71 30.13
C ARG A 485 0.08 -16.06 30.18
N PRO A 486 0.69 -16.15 31.39
CA PRO A 486 2.12 -16.40 31.57
C PRO A 486 2.63 -17.65 30.85
N GLU A 487 1.80 -18.69 30.77
CA GLU A 487 2.10 -20.00 30.21
C GLU A 487 2.12 -20.03 28.67
N ARG A 488 1.72 -18.93 28.02
CA ARG A 488 1.67 -18.80 26.55
C ARG A 488 2.68 -17.80 25.99
N ARG A 489 3.57 -17.26 26.83
CA ARG A 489 4.63 -16.33 26.40
C ARG A 489 5.67 -17.05 25.55
N HIS A 490 6.25 -16.34 24.58
CA HIS A 490 7.31 -16.88 23.73
C HIS A 490 8.18 -15.75 23.17
N ALA A 491 9.43 -15.65 23.64
CA ALA A 491 10.36 -14.59 23.27
C ALA A 491 10.54 -14.47 21.74
N GLY A 492 10.65 -15.59 21.02
CA GLY A 492 10.76 -15.59 19.56
C GLY A 492 9.54 -15.05 18.81
N TRP A 493 8.33 -15.09 19.41
CA TRP A 493 7.15 -14.45 18.80
C TRP A 493 7.14 -12.93 19.04
N ALA A 494 7.70 -12.45 20.15
CA ALA A 494 7.90 -11.01 20.36
C ALA A 494 8.97 -10.46 19.40
N PHE A 495 10.14 -11.12 19.33
CA PHE A 495 11.22 -10.73 18.41
C PHE A 495 10.76 -10.75 16.94
N ALA A 496 10.06 -11.80 16.50
CA ALA A 496 9.50 -11.85 15.15
C ALA A 496 8.47 -10.72 14.90
N GLY A 497 7.66 -10.35 15.90
CA GLY A 497 6.74 -9.23 15.80
C GLY A 497 7.46 -7.88 15.62
N TRP A 498 8.59 -7.67 16.30
CA TRP A 498 9.45 -6.50 16.08
C TRP A 498 10.13 -6.51 14.70
N LEU A 499 10.56 -7.67 14.19
CA LEU A 499 11.12 -7.76 12.83
C LEU A 499 10.06 -7.48 11.76
N VAL A 500 8.83 -7.97 11.92
CA VAL A 500 7.71 -7.61 11.02
C VAL A 500 7.37 -6.12 11.13
N ALA A 501 7.49 -5.52 12.32
CA ALA A 501 7.33 -4.07 12.48
C ALA A 501 8.45 -3.28 11.76
N ALA A 502 9.70 -3.73 11.86
CA ALA A 502 10.85 -3.10 11.19
C ALA A 502 10.73 -3.18 9.66
N TRP A 503 10.29 -4.33 9.14
CA TRP A 503 9.93 -4.50 7.74
C TRP A 503 8.78 -3.58 7.31
N GLN A 504 7.72 -3.49 8.12
CA GLN A 504 6.54 -2.67 7.81
C GLN A 504 6.84 -1.17 7.76
N ILE A 505 7.72 -0.65 8.64
CA ILE A 505 8.15 0.77 8.56
C ILE A 505 9.13 1.00 7.39
N SER A 506 9.87 -0.03 6.95
CA SER A 506 10.72 0.07 5.75
C SER A 506 9.97 0.09 4.41
N LEU A 507 8.64 0.01 4.42
CA LEU A 507 7.82 0.22 3.23
C LEU A 507 7.49 1.71 2.99
N GLY A 508 7.50 2.54 4.03
CA GLY A 508 7.12 3.94 3.94
C GLY A 508 6.67 4.54 5.27
N PHE A 509 6.92 5.83 5.46
CA PHE A 509 6.47 6.59 6.63
C PHE A 509 5.00 7.00 6.52
N GLY A 510 4.40 7.11 5.32
CA GLY A 510 3.02 7.53 5.10
C GLY A 510 1.97 6.75 5.91
N ILE A 511 2.22 5.47 6.20
CA ILE A 511 1.51 4.70 7.24
C ILE A 511 2.43 4.20 8.37
N GLY A 512 3.73 4.01 8.09
CA GLY A 512 4.70 3.47 9.04
C GLY A 512 5.01 4.38 10.23
N LEU A 513 4.96 5.70 10.04
CA LEU A 513 5.20 6.69 11.10
C LEU A 513 4.16 6.56 12.21
N VAL A 514 2.88 6.60 11.84
CA VAL A 514 1.74 6.46 12.77
C VAL A 514 1.80 5.11 13.50
N PHE A 515 2.15 4.04 12.78
CA PHE A 515 2.36 2.72 13.37
C PHE A 515 3.51 2.72 14.41
N GLY A 516 4.61 3.42 14.15
CA GLY A 516 5.69 3.62 15.12
C GLY A 516 5.23 4.36 16.38
N TYR A 517 4.48 5.46 16.24
CA TYR A 517 3.89 6.16 17.38
C TYR A 517 2.91 5.26 18.17
N VAL A 518 2.07 4.46 17.49
CA VAL A 518 1.16 3.50 18.15
C VAL A 518 1.93 2.42 18.92
N LEU A 519 3.00 1.85 18.35
CA LEU A 519 3.87 0.91 19.06
C LEU A 519 4.56 1.56 20.27
N GLY A 520 5.03 2.80 20.13
CA GLY A 520 5.61 3.59 21.23
C GLY A 520 4.61 3.79 22.38
N VAL A 521 3.38 4.21 22.08
CA VAL A 521 2.30 4.34 23.08
C VAL A 521 1.97 2.99 23.73
N ILE A 522 1.88 1.90 22.97
CA ILE A 522 1.63 0.56 23.51
C ILE A 522 2.77 0.12 24.45
N ALA A 523 4.03 0.39 24.10
CA ALA A 523 5.19 0.10 24.93
C ALA A 523 5.16 0.92 26.25
N ILE A 524 4.98 2.24 26.15
CA ILE A 524 4.91 3.16 27.30
C ILE A 524 3.77 2.76 28.25
N VAL A 525 2.57 2.53 27.73
CA VAL A 525 1.41 2.10 28.54
C VAL A 525 1.65 0.74 29.19
N THR A 526 2.28 -0.21 28.48
CA THR A 526 2.62 -1.53 29.02
C THR A 526 3.65 -1.43 30.15
N ILE A 527 4.66 -0.57 30.00
CA ILE A 527 5.66 -0.27 31.03
C ILE A 527 5.02 0.42 32.24
N ALA A 528 4.19 1.45 32.03
CA ALA A 528 3.52 2.19 33.11
C ALA A 528 2.60 1.29 33.95
N ILE A 529 1.75 0.49 33.29
CA ILE A 529 0.87 -0.50 33.96
C ILE A 529 1.71 -1.51 34.78
N ARG A 530 2.89 -1.90 34.26
CA ARG A 530 3.80 -2.85 34.92
C ARG A 530 4.50 -2.22 36.13
N VAL A 531 4.98 -0.98 36.03
CA VAL A 531 5.61 -0.24 37.14
C VAL A 531 4.60 -0.01 38.26
N GLY A 532 3.40 0.52 37.94
CA GLY A 532 2.33 0.72 38.92
C GLY A 532 1.90 -0.57 39.62
N ARG A 533 1.85 -1.70 38.90
CA ARG A 533 1.61 -3.02 39.52
C ARG A 533 2.77 -3.49 40.39
N ARG A 534 4.03 -3.26 40.01
CA ARG A 534 5.21 -3.62 40.83
C ARG A 534 5.20 -2.86 42.16
N VAL A 535 4.93 -1.55 42.12
CA VAL A 535 4.81 -0.69 43.32
C VAL A 535 3.63 -1.09 44.21
N ARG A 536 2.51 -1.57 43.61
CA ARG A 536 1.33 -2.04 44.38
C ARG A 536 1.41 -3.50 44.84
N GLN A 537 2.27 -4.34 44.23
CA GLN A 537 2.31 -5.79 44.47
C GLN A 537 3.76 -6.30 44.62
N TRP A 538 4.41 -5.88 45.72
CA TRP A 538 5.83 -6.11 46.04
C TRP A 538 6.32 -7.57 45.99
N ARG A 539 5.41 -8.57 45.99
CA ARG A 539 5.75 -10.01 45.96
C ARG A 539 5.96 -10.60 44.57
N ILE A 540 5.54 -9.96 43.46
CA ILE A 540 5.67 -10.54 42.10
C ILE A 540 7.08 -10.28 41.54
N ARG A 541 8.06 -11.11 41.94
CA ARG A 541 9.49 -10.81 41.73
C ARG A 541 9.94 -10.65 40.26
N ARG A 542 9.44 -11.45 39.30
CA ARG A 542 9.77 -11.30 37.86
C ARG A 542 8.58 -11.65 36.92
N PRO A 543 7.74 -10.67 36.54
CA PRO A 543 6.54 -10.93 35.72
C PRO A 543 6.76 -11.08 34.20
N TRP A 544 7.99 -10.92 33.69
CA TRP A 544 8.42 -11.43 32.38
C TRP A 544 9.71 -12.24 32.60
N GLY A 545 9.94 -13.29 31.80
CA GLY A 545 11.24 -13.96 31.78
C GLY A 545 12.28 -13.10 31.05
N GLU A 546 13.55 -13.20 31.43
CA GLU A 546 14.63 -12.37 30.89
C GLU A 546 14.71 -12.44 29.36
N ARG A 547 14.55 -13.65 28.80
CA ARG A 547 14.52 -13.88 27.34
C ARG A 547 13.46 -13.04 26.61
N LEU A 548 12.32 -12.73 27.24
CA LEU A 548 11.30 -11.87 26.64
C LEU A 548 11.75 -10.40 26.68
N VAL A 549 12.27 -9.94 27.84
CA VAL A 549 12.84 -8.59 27.97
C VAL A 549 13.94 -8.33 26.94
N ILE A 550 14.85 -9.31 26.76
CA ILE A 550 15.94 -9.24 25.79
C ILE A 550 15.38 -9.23 24.35
N ALA A 551 14.37 -10.05 24.04
CA ALA A 551 13.71 -10.06 22.73
C ALA A 551 13.00 -8.73 22.40
N ASP A 552 12.37 -8.09 23.40
CA ASP A 552 11.72 -6.79 23.23
C ASP A 552 12.72 -5.63 23.15
N LEU A 553 13.84 -5.69 23.89
CA LEU A 553 14.91 -4.69 23.80
C LEU A 553 15.67 -4.78 22.46
N LEU A 554 16.08 -5.99 22.04
CA LEU A 554 16.77 -6.17 20.76
C LEU A 554 15.82 -5.92 19.58
N GLY A 555 14.57 -6.40 19.65
CA GLY A 555 13.56 -6.16 18.62
C GLY A 555 13.19 -4.67 18.51
N GLY A 556 12.95 -4.00 19.64
CA GLY A 556 12.69 -2.57 19.69
C GLY A 556 13.87 -1.72 19.21
N LEU A 557 15.11 -2.14 19.50
CA LEU A 557 16.33 -1.49 18.99
C LEU A 557 16.47 -1.67 17.47
N VAL A 558 16.19 -2.86 16.92
CA VAL A 558 16.16 -3.06 15.47
C VAL A 558 15.07 -2.20 14.81
N PHE A 559 13.85 -2.18 15.37
CA PHE A 559 12.76 -1.34 14.87
C PHE A 559 13.12 0.15 14.88
N ALA A 560 13.61 0.66 16.01
CA ALA A 560 14.01 2.06 16.14
C ALA A 560 15.23 2.40 15.27
N GLY A 561 16.18 1.48 15.12
CA GLY A 561 17.35 1.64 14.25
C GLY A 561 16.97 1.71 12.78
N THR A 562 16.11 0.80 12.29
CA THR A 562 15.56 0.85 10.92
C THR A 562 14.78 2.14 10.70
N GLY A 563 13.90 2.53 11.63
CA GLY A 563 13.16 3.78 11.53
C GLY A 563 14.06 5.02 11.49
N ALA A 564 15.09 5.09 12.34
CA ALA A 564 16.02 6.22 12.38
C ALA A 564 16.91 6.29 11.12
N LEU A 565 17.50 5.18 10.68
CA LEU A 565 18.33 5.11 9.48
C LEU A 565 17.56 5.50 8.22
N LEU A 566 16.27 5.16 8.14
CA LEU A 566 15.40 5.57 7.05
C LEU A 566 14.98 7.04 7.16
N ALA A 567 14.80 7.60 8.36
CA ALA A 567 14.32 8.96 8.55
C ALA A 567 15.37 10.05 8.27
N LEU A 568 16.66 9.78 8.52
CA LEU A 568 17.78 10.70 8.29
C LEU A 568 17.73 11.41 6.90
N PRO A 569 17.65 10.71 5.76
CA PRO A 569 17.60 11.36 4.45
C PRO A 569 16.33 12.19 4.20
N TYR A 570 15.18 11.86 4.81
CA TYR A 570 13.98 12.70 4.69
C TYR A 570 14.15 14.01 5.47
N PHE A 571 14.85 13.98 6.62
CA PHE A 571 15.23 15.22 7.30
C PHE A 571 16.22 16.04 6.45
N ASP A 572 17.24 15.42 5.85
CA ASP A 572 18.16 16.13 4.93
C ASP A 572 17.43 16.74 3.72
N VAL A 573 16.44 16.02 3.16
CA VAL A 573 15.56 16.53 2.08
C VAL A 573 14.72 17.70 2.59
N ALA A 574 14.08 17.61 3.76
CA ALA A 574 13.28 18.71 4.32
C ALA A 574 14.09 19.98 4.61
N HIS A 575 15.39 19.87 4.94
CA HIS A 575 16.29 21.01 5.10
C HIS A 575 16.78 21.59 3.75
N LYS A 576 16.98 20.75 2.72
CA LYS A 576 17.50 21.17 1.40
C LYS A 576 16.41 21.72 0.47
N TYR A 577 15.20 21.16 0.55
CA TYR A 577 14.06 21.47 -0.29
C TYR A 577 12.88 21.88 0.60
N PRO A 578 12.74 23.18 0.96
CA PRO A 578 11.62 23.66 1.77
C PRO A 578 10.25 23.28 1.20
N GLU A 579 10.14 23.13 -0.11
CA GLU A 579 8.96 22.63 -0.85
C GLU A 579 8.54 21.19 -0.51
N ALA A 580 9.40 20.40 0.15
CA ALA A 580 9.04 19.08 0.67
C ALA A 580 8.17 19.16 1.94
N THR A 581 8.33 20.23 2.73
CA THR A 581 7.56 20.45 3.98
C THR A 581 6.14 20.92 3.67
N ARG A 582 5.15 20.49 4.48
CA ARG A 582 3.74 20.83 4.26
C ARG A 582 3.28 21.93 5.19
N ARG A 583 2.37 22.78 4.71
CA ARG A 583 1.72 23.84 5.48
C ARG A 583 0.30 23.39 5.85
N VAL A 584 -0.29 24.04 6.85
CA VAL A 584 -1.66 23.72 7.31
C VAL A 584 -2.71 23.88 6.21
N GLN A 585 -2.53 24.83 5.30
CA GLN A 585 -3.38 25.02 4.11
C GLN A 585 -3.35 23.82 3.15
N ASP A 586 -2.23 23.11 3.09
CA ASP A 586 -2.07 21.93 2.22
C ASP A 586 -2.79 20.72 2.84
N LEU A 587 -2.86 20.61 4.18
CA LEU A 587 -3.68 19.60 4.88
C LEU A 587 -5.18 19.80 4.64
N GLU A 588 -5.66 21.05 4.69
CA GLU A 588 -7.07 21.39 4.48
C GLU A 588 -7.57 21.00 3.08
N ALA A 589 -6.68 20.91 2.09
CA ALA A 589 -7.01 20.46 0.74
C ALA A 589 -7.28 18.95 0.63
N TYR A 590 -6.75 18.13 1.55
CA TYR A 590 -6.87 16.66 1.53
C TYR A 590 -7.61 16.07 2.74
N ALA A 591 -8.03 16.89 3.71
CA ALA A 591 -8.72 16.44 4.90
C ALA A 591 -10.17 16.02 4.57
N PRO A 592 -10.62 14.79 4.92
CA PRO A 592 -12.00 14.38 4.73
C PRO A 592 -12.94 15.18 5.65
N PRO A 593 -14.07 15.72 5.15
CA PRO A 593 -15.13 16.25 6.01
C PRO A 593 -15.86 15.09 6.73
N PRO A 594 -16.68 15.37 7.76
CA PRO A 594 -17.44 14.33 8.45
C PRO A 594 -18.36 13.49 7.55
N SER A 595 -18.82 14.04 6.42
CA SER A 595 -19.56 13.31 5.38
C SER A 595 -18.72 12.27 4.64
N GLY A 596 -17.41 12.46 4.51
CA GLY A 596 -16.50 11.54 3.82
C GLY A 596 -16.47 10.13 4.41
N PHE A 597 -16.82 9.98 5.69
CA PHE A 597 -16.97 8.68 6.37
C PHE A 597 -18.20 7.88 5.90
N PHE A 598 -19.07 8.51 5.11
CA PHE A 598 -20.28 7.91 4.54
C PHE A 598 -20.32 7.98 3.01
N ILE A 599 -19.29 8.53 2.35
CA ILE A 599 -19.23 8.65 0.88
C ILE A 599 -18.19 7.66 0.34
N ALA A 600 -18.59 6.89 -0.67
CA ALA A 600 -17.72 5.91 -1.32
C ALA A 600 -16.95 6.50 -2.51
N PRO A 601 -15.74 5.98 -2.79
CA PRO A 601 -15.02 6.30 -4.02
C PRO A 601 -15.70 5.72 -5.27
N PRO A 602 -15.40 6.25 -6.47
CA PRO A 602 -16.03 5.80 -7.72
C PRO A 602 -15.70 4.34 -8.07
N GLU A 603 -14.58 3.81 -7.59
CA GLU A 603 -14.17 2.41 -7.79
C GLU A 603 -15.03 1.39 -6.99
N SER A 604 -16.03 1.82 -6.20
CA SER A 604 -16.93 0.90 -5.49
C SER A 604 -18.10 0.45 -6.37
N LEU A 605 -18.19 -0.86 -6.66
CA LEU A 605 -19.21 -1.43 -7.55
C LEU A 605 -20.68 -1.16 -7.11
N ILE A 606 -20.91 -0.95 -5.81
CA ILE A 606 -22.26 -0.74 -5.24
C ILE A 606 -22.51 0.73 -4.95
N TRP A 607 -21.50 1.43 -4.43
CA TRP A 607 -21.65 2.76 -3.86
C TRP A 607 -21.03 3.87 -4.72
N GLY A 608 -20.36 3.53 -5.83
CA GLY A 608 -19.71 4.48 -6.74
C GLY A 608 -20.73 5.44 -7.37
N ASP A 609 -21.62 4.90 -8.20
CA ASP A 609 -22.68 5.66 -8.88
C ASP A 609 -23.66 6.29 -7.87
N LEU A 610 -24.09 5.52 -6.86
CA LEU A 610 -25.06 5.97 -5.85
C LEU A 610 -24.59 7.19 -5.02
N HIS A 611 -23.29 7.42 -4.94
CA HIS A 611 -22.71 8.57 -4.23
C HIS A 611 -22.14 9.66 -5.13
N GLU A 612 -22.22 9.54 -6.46
CA GLU A 612 -21.66 10.50 -7.43
C GLU A 612 -22.00 11.96 -7.09
N ASN A 613 -23.28 12.33 -7.17
CA ASN A 613 -23.80 13.67 -6.81
C ASN A 613 -23.40 14.19 -5.42
N VAL A 614 -23.02 13.31 -4.48
CA VAL A 614 -22.61 13.68 -3.11
C VAL A 614 -21.08 13.77 -2.99
N ARG A 615 -20.36 12.99 -3.80
CA ARG A 615 -18.91 12.95 -3.92
C ARG A 615 -18.38 14.16 -4.69
N ASP A 616 -19.12 14.65 -5.68
CA ASP A 616 -18.73 15.83 -6.48
C ASP A 616 -18.71 17.13 -5.65
N GLY A 617 -19.39 17.13 -4.48
CA GLY A 617 -19.28 18.18 -3.47
C GLY A 617 -18.00 18.12 -2.60
N LEU A 618 -17.12 17.13 -2.80
CA LEU A 618 -15.84 17.02 -2.12
C LEU A 618 -14.73 17.67 -2.94
N ARG A 619 -13.88 18.50 -2.31
CA ARG A 619 -12.79 19.22 -2.99
C ARG A 619 -11.78 18.28 -3.66
N TRP A 620 -11.46 17.14 -3.03
CA TRP A 620 -10.52 16.15 -3.57
C TRP A 620 -10.98 14.72 -3.30
N PRO A 621 -11.93 14.18 -4.10
CA PRO A 621 -12.64 12.93 -3.77
C PRO A 621 -11.76 11.73 -3.43
N ALA A 622 -10.66 11.52 -4.15
CA ALA A 622 -9.77 10.36 -4.01
C ALA A 622 -9.12 10.21 -2.62
N GLU A 623 -8.87 11.32 -1.90
CA GLU A 623 -8.31 11.28 -0.54
C GLU A 623 -9.36 11.62 0.55
N MET A 624 -10.55 12.09 0.15
CA MET A 624 -11.66 12.45 1.07
C MET A 624 -12.72 11.37 1.27
N THR A 625 -12.84 10.38 0.37
CA THR A 625 -13.84 9.30 0.46
C THR A 625 -13.36 8.17 1.37
N VAL A 626 -13.71 8.26 2.66
CA VAL A 626 -13.19 7.41 3.75
C VAL A 626 -14.24 6.43 4.32
N LEU A 627 -15.22 6.01 3.51
CA LEU A 627 -16.25 5.03 3.88
C LEU A 627 -15.64 3.66 4.31
N PRO A 628 -15.89 3.18 5.55
CA PRO A 628 -15.37 1.89 6.03
C PRO A 628 -16.25 0.69 5.64
N GLY A 629 -17.45 0.97 5.12
CA GLY A 629 -18.51 0.01 4.84
C GLY A 629 -19.64 0.07 5.87
N TYR A 630 -20.88 0.19 5.40
CA TYR A 630 -22.08 0.20 6.24
C TYR A 630 -22.31 -1.15 6.92
N VAL A 631 -21.93 -2.25 6.29
CA VAL A 631 -21.97 -3.60 6.89
C VAL A 631 -20.98 -3.68 8.05
N LEU A 632 -19.78 -3.11 7.89
CA LEU A 632 -18.80 -3.02 8.97
C LEU A 632 -19.32 -2.15 10.13
N TYR A 633 -19.90 -0.98 9.84
CA TYR A 633 -20.54 -0.15 10.86
C TYR A 633 -21.65 -0.90 11.62
N ALA A 634 -22.59 -1.54 10.91
CA ALA A 634 -23.69 -2.28 11.54
C ALA A 634 -23.19 -3.42 12.44
N LEU A 635 -22.20 -4.20 11.97
CA LEU A 635 -21.59 -5.27 12.76
C LEU A 635 -20.80 -4.74 13.97
N ALA A 636 -20.11 -3.60 13.84
CA ALA A 636 -19.34 -2.99 14.92
C ALA A 636 -20.25 -2.36 16.01
N ILE A 637 -21.33 -1.67 15.60
CA ILE A 637 -22.36 -1.12 16.50
C ILE A 637 -23.03 -2.25 17.28
N ALA A 638 -23.46 -3.32 16.59
CA ALA A 638 -23.97 -4.53 17.24
C ALA A 638 -22.93 -5.12 18.22
N GLY A 639 -21.63 -5.00 17.92
CA GLY A 639 -20.51 -5.43 18.76
C GLY A 639 -20.29 -4.62 20.04
N LEU A 640 -20.88 -3.43 20.17
CA LEU A 640 -20.91 -2.67 21.42
C LEU A 640 -21.88 -3.32 22.43
N PHE A 641 -23.01 -3.84 21.95
CA PHE A 641 -24.07 -4.44 22.78
C PHE A 641 -23.90 -5.96 22.94
N PHE A 642 -23.70 -6.68 21.84
CA PHE A 642 -23.64 -8.14 21.77
C PHE A 642 -22.26 -8.60 21.25
N SER A 643 -21.35 -8.97 22.15
CA SER A 643 -19.97 -9.33 21.78
C SER A 643 -19.27 -10.18 22.84
N ILE A 644 -18.30 -10.99 22.40
CA ILE A 644 -17.42 -11.76 23.28
C ILE A 644 -16.44 -10.91 24.11
N TRP A 645 -16.28 -9.62 23.78
CA TRP A 645 -15.41 -8.71 24.52
C TRP A 645 -16.11 -8.20 25.79
N LYS A 646 -15.33 -7.94 26.85
CA LYS A 646 -15.84 -7.35 28.10
C LYS A 646 -16.22 -5.88 27.85
N VAL A 647 -17.27 -5.36 28.49
CA VAL A 647 -17.81 -4.00 28.26
C VAL A 647 -16.71 -2.92 28.23
N ARG A 648 -15.82 -2.90 29.24
CA ARG A 648 -14.66 -1.97 29.28
C ARG A 648 -13.76 -2.01 28.03
N HIS A 649 -13.61 -3.18 27.40
CA HIS A 649 -12.81 -3.34 26.18
C HIS A 649 -13.58 -2.83 24.96
N ARG A 650 -14.91 -3.01 24.91
CA ARG A 650 -15.76 -2.43 23.86
C ARG A 650 -15.73 -0.90 23.91
N LEU A 651 -15.81 -0.33 25.12
CA LEU A 651 -15.71 1.12 25.33
C LEU A 651 -14.32 1.67 24.98
N LEU A 652 -13.24 0.96 25.29
CA LEU A 652 -11.89 1.34 24.85
C LEU A 652 -11.69 1.23 23.33
N LEU A 653 -12.28 0.21 22.68
CA LEU A 653 -12.29 0.10 21.21
C LEU A 653 -13.09 1.24 20.58
N LEU A 654 -14.26 1.58 21.12
CA LEU A 654 -15.08 2.70 20.68
C LEU A 654 -14.36 4.06 20.85
N ALA A 655 -13.73 4.29 22.01
CA ALA A 655 -12.91 5.48 22.23
C ALA A 655 -11.74 5.55 21.23
N GLY A 656 -11.11 4.40 20.92
CA GLY A 656 -10.11 4.30 19.86
C GLY A 656 -10.66 4.69 18.48
N VAL A 657 -11.79 4.10 18.06
CA VAL A 657 -12.49 4.42 16.80
C VAL A 657 -12.79 5.91 16.69
N LEU A 658 -13.31 6.53 17.77
CA LEU A 658 -13.62 7.96 17.80
C LEU A 658 -12.36 8.81 17.69
N VAL A 659 -11.29 8.50 18.44
CA VAL A 659 -10.02 9.24 18.36
C VAL A 659 -9.38 9.12 16.97
N THR A 660 -9.35 7.92 16.37
CA THR A 660 -8.72 7.74 15.06
C THR A 660 -9.56 8.31 13.92
N ALA A 661 -10.89 8.35 14.04
CA ALA A 661 -11.75 9.06 13.10
C ALA A 661 -11.60 10.59 13.22
N ILE A 662 -11.53 11.12 14.45
CA ILE A 662 -11.29 12.56 14.70
C ILE A 662 -9.93 13.00 14.15
N LEU A 663 -8.88 12.21 14.35
CA LEU A 663 -7.57 12.51 13.76
C LEU A 663 -7.57 12.36 12.23
N ALA A 664 -8.34 11.42 11.67
CA ALA A 664 -8.49 11.27 10.22
C ALA A 664 -9.17 12.48 9.55
N MET A 665 -10.04 13.21 10.26
CA MET A 665 -10.62 14.48 9.80
C MET A 665 -9.61 15.65 9.76
N GLY A 666 -8.42 15.49 10.37
CA GLY A 666 -7.37 16.53 10.38
C GLY A 666 -7.88 17.90 10.88
N PRO A 667 -7.66 19.00 10.14
CA PRO A 667 -8.15 20.33 10.50
C PRO A 667 -9.68 20.49 10.47
N ASN A 668 -10.43 19.65 9.73
CA ASN A 668 -11.89 19.81 9.61
C ASN A 668 -12.65 19.61 10.93
N PHE A 669 -12.03 18.96 11.93
CA PHE A 669 -12.64 18.77 13.25
C PHE A 669 -12.18 19.86 14.22
N PHE A 670 -13.05 20.87 14.44
CA PHE A 670 -12.78 22.06 15.28
C PHE A 670 -11.47 22.80 14.95
N GLY A 671 -11.14 22.94 13.66
CA GLY A 671 -9.92 23.60 13.20
C GLY A 671 -8.63 22.82 13.47
N GLY A 672 -8.72 21.57 13.94
CA GLY A 672 -7.57 20.71 14.25
C GLY A 672 -6.76 21.10 15.49
N THR A 673 -7.03 22.28 16.08
CA THR A 673 -6.22 22.97 17.11
C THR A 673 -5.90 22.12 18.34
N TYR A 674 -6.82 21.22 18.73
CA TYR A 674 -6.68 20.34 19.90
C TYR A 674 -6.63 18.85 19.53
N THR A 675 -6.47 18.51 18.25
CA THR A 675 -6.58 17.15 17.74
C THR A 675 -5.39 16.78 16.85
N TYR A 676 -5.38 17.22 15.59
CA TYR A 676 -4.33 16.87 14.62
C TYR A 676 -3.16 17.85 14.62
N LEU A 677 -3.42 19.16 14.74
CA LEU A 677 -2.38 20.19 14.65
C LEU A 677 -1.32 20.10 15.78
N PRO A 678 -1.64 19.72 17.04
CA PRO A 678 -0.61 19.47 18.05
C PRO A 678 0.32 18.30 17.72
N LEU A 679 -0.09 17.37 16.85
CA LEU A 679 0.77 16.30 16.36
C LEU A 679 1.65 16.86 15.22
N PHE A 680 1.01 17.48 14.21
CA PHE A 680 1.66 18.10 13.06
C PHE A 680 2.75 19.13 13.43
N ASN A 681 2.48 20.00 14.40
CA ASN A 681 3.36 21.10 14.77
C ASN A 681 4.50 20.71 15.73
N HIS A 682 4.45 19.54 16.38
CA HIS A 682 5.32 19.21 17.53
C HIS A 682 5.89 17.79 17.56
N LEU A 683 5.36 16.84 16.79
CA LEU A 683 5.87 15.47 16.73
C LEU A 683 6.68 15.26 15.45
N PRO A 684 7.96 14.85 15.53
CA PRO A 684 8.82 14.66 14.36
C PRO A 684 8.18 13.79 13.26
N GLY A 685 8.21 14.29 12.03
CA GLY A 685 7.76 13.62 10.80
C GLY A 685 6.26 13.78 10.48
N TRP A 686 5.45 14.33 11.40
CA TRP A 686 4.02 14.56 11.11
C TRP A 686 3.81 15.69 10.10
N ASP A 687 4.75 16.63 10.05
CA ASP A 687 4.89 17.71 9.06
C ASP A 687 5.04 17.20 7.60
N GLY A 688 5.44 15.94 7.42
CA GLY A 688 5.45 15.26 6.11
C GLY A 688 4.12 14.61 5.70
N LEU A 689 3.15 14.42 6.61
CA LEU A 689 1.92 13.68 6.33
C LEU A 689 0.86 14.55 5.63
N ARG A 690 0.87 14.60 4.29
CA ARG A 690 -0.07 15.43 3.49
C ARG A 690 -1.57 15.13 3.69
N THR A 691 -1.92 13.90 4.08
CA THR A 691 -3.28 13.33 3.93
C THR A 691 -3.76 12.64 5.22
N PRO A 692 -4.44 13.35 6.13
CA PRO A 692 -4.85 12.81 7.42
C PRO A 692 -5.87 11.66 7.28
N GLY A 693 -6.66 11.64 6.21
CA GLY A 693 -7.67 10.61 5.93
C GLY A 693 -7.13 9.17 5.96
N ARG A 694 -5.85 8.96 5.65
CA ARG A 694 -5.17 7.65 5.70
C ARG A 694 -5.14 7.03 7.12
N LEU A 695 -5.37 7.82 8.18
CA LEU A 695 -5.60 7.34 9.54
C LEU A 695 -6.88 6.47 9.69
N MET A 696 -7.78 6.51 8.71
CA MET A 696 -8.93 5.61 8.60
C MET A 696 -8.54 4.12 8.65
N LEU A 697 -7.29 3.77 8.32
CA LEU A 697 -6.70 2.45 8.54
C LEU A 697 -6.92 1.91 9.97
N TRP A 698 -6.67 2.76 10.98
CA TRP A 698 -6.79 2.39 12.39
C TRP A 698 -8.25 2.28 12.83
N THR A 699 -9.08 3.23 12.38
CA THR A 699 -10.53 3.20 12.60
C THR A 699 -11.15 1.92 12.03
N THR A 700 -10.74 1.50 10.82
CA THR A 700 -11.21 0.27 10.16
C THR A 700 -10.81 -0.97 10.95
N LEU A 701 -9.55 -1.05 11.39
CA LEU A 701 -9.05 -2.18 12.19
C LEU A 701 -9.80 -2.32 13.52
N LEU A 702 -10.09 -1.20 14.20
CA LEU A 702 -10.80 -1.20 15.48
C LEU A 702 -12.29 -1.54 15.32
N LEU A 703 -12.95 -1.05 14.26
CA LEU A 703 -14.29 -1.49 13.86
C LEU A 703 -14.32 -3.00 13.53
N GLY A 704 -13.31 -3.51 12.82
CA GLY A 704 -13.16 -4.93 12.52
C GLY A 704 -13.04 -5.79 13.79
N ILE A 705 -12.27 -5.33 14.79
CA ILE A 705 -12.19 -6.01 16.09
C ILE A 705 -13.55 -6.00 16.82
N LEU A 706 -14.32 -4.91 16.76
CA LEU A 706 -15.68 -4.87 17.31
C LEU A 706 -16.63 -5.85 16.60
N ALA A 707 -16.67 -5.83 15.27
CA ALA A 707 -17.49 -6.71 14.42
C ALA A 707 -17.15 -8.20 14.61
N ALA A 708 -15.86 -8.55 14.73
CA ALA A 708 -15.42 -9.89 15.10
C ALA A 708 -15.95 -10.35 16.46
N GLY A 709 -16.17 -9.40 17.38
CA GLY A 709 -16.80 -9.60 18.67
C GLY A 709 -18.24 -10.11 18.54
N THR A 710 -19.00 -9.46 17.65
CA THR A 710 -20.40 -9.78 17.30
C THR A 710 -20.53 -11.15 16.65
N VAL A 711 -19.78 -11.38 15.56
CA VAL A 711 -19.83 -12.64 14.80
C VAL A 711 -19.36 -13.82 15.67
N SER A 712 -18.36 -13.61 16.52
CA SER A 712 -17.93 -14.63 17.49
C SER A 712 -18.97 -14.92 18.58
N ALA A 713 -19.75 -13.92 19.00
CA ALA A 713 -20.82 -14.11 19.99
C ALA A 713 -22.03 -14.84 19.38
N LEU A 714 -22.37 -14.53 18.12
CA LEU A 714 -23.45 -15.17 17.39
C LEU A 714 -23.14 -16.65 17.12
N VAL A 715 -21.91 -16.96 16.67
CA VAL A 715 -21.46 -18.36 16.50
C VAL A 715 -21.47 -19.13 17.82
N ARG A 716 -21.07 -18.53 18.95
CA ARG A 716 -21.18 -19.19 20.26
C ARG A 716 -22.63 -19.54 20.58
N ARG A 717 -23.55 -18.57 20.51
CA ARG A 717 -24.99 -18.83 20.75
C ARG A 717 -25.58 -19.89 19.81
N VAL A 718 -25.21 -19.92 18.53
CA VAL A 718 -25.65 -20.97 17.60
C VAL A 718 -25.14 -22.35 18.04
N ASN A 719 -23.89 -22.45 18.49
CA ASN A 719 -23.35 -23.70 19.03
C ASN A 719 -24.01 -24.12 20.35
N ASP A 720 -24.31 -23.16 21.24
CA ASP A 720 -25.00 -23.42 22.52
C ASP A 720 -26.44 -23.92 22.28
N ILE A 721 -27.14 -23.34 21.31
CA ILE A 721 -28.50 -23.76 20.87
C ILE A 721 -28.44 -25.12 20.14
N ALA A 722 -27.38 -25.38 19.36
CA ALA A 722 -27.17 -26.68 18.70
C ALA A 722 -26.87 -27.80 19.71
N ALA A 723 -26.07 -27.52 20.74
CA ALA A 723 -25.76 -28.49 21.80
C ALA A 723 -26.99 -28.85 22.66
N THR A 724 -28.00 -27.97 22.72
CA THR A 724 -29.24 -28.17 23.47
C THR A 724 -30.41 -28.69 22.62
N ARG A 725 -30.24 -28.89 21.30
CA ARG A 725 -31.29 -29.41 20.41
C ARG A 725 -30.80 -30.58 19.55
N VAL A 726 -31.35 -31.76 19.80
CA VAL A 726 -31.13 -32.99 18.99
C VAL A 726 -31.73 -32.81 17.59
N THR A 727 -31.03 -32.08 16.73
CA THR A 727 -31.42 -31.76 15.36
C THR A 727 -30.24 -31.95 14.42
N LEU A 728 -30.50 -32.43 13.22
CA LEU A 728 -29.46 -32.78 12.23
C LEU A 728 -28.92 -31.56 11.43
N ARG A 729 -29.42 -30.35 11.69
CA ARG A 729 -29.14 -29.13 10.89
C ARG A 729 -28.37 -27.96 11.54
N PRO A 730 -27.63 -28.08 12.68
CA PRO A 730 -26.72 -27.03 13.16
C PRO A 730 -25.80 -26.44 12.09
N GLY A 731 -25.33 -27.27 11.16
CA GLY A 731 -24.46 -26.87 10.06
C GLY A 731 -25.05 -25.78 9.15
N LEU A 732 -26.37 -25.70 8.98
CA LEU A 732 -26.98 -24.65 8.14
C LEU A 732 -26.97 -23.29 8.84
N LEU A 733 -27.40 -23.22 10.10
CA LEU A 733 -27.40 -21.97 10.87
C LEU A 733 -25.97 -21.47 11.12
N LEU A 734 -25.03 -22.38 11.41
CA LEU A 734 -23.62 -22.05 11.57
C LEU A 734 -22.98 -21.56 10.27
N ARG A 735 -23.35 -22.15 9.11
CA ARG A 735 -22.95 -21.65 7.79
C ARG A 735 -23.51 -20.25 7.55
N LEU A 736 -24.81 -20.02 7.72
CA LEU A 736 -25.43 -18.69 7.51
C LEU A 736 -24.80 -17.61 8.39
N VAL A 737 -24.63 -17.87 9.69
CA VAL A 737 -23.99 -16.93 10.63
C VAL A 737 -22.51 -16.67 10.35
N THR A 738 -21.84 -17.56 9.60
CA THR A 738 -20.45 -17.35 9.15
C THR A 738 -20.39 -16.64 7.80
N LEU A 739 -21.21 -17.09 6.84
CA LEU A 739 -21.13 -16.72 5.44
C LEU A 739 -21.90 -15.43 5.13
N VAL A 740 -23.03 -15.14 5.77
CA VAL A 740 -23.80 -13.92 5.47
C VAL A 740 -23.03 -12.65 5.88
N PRO A 741 -22.46 -12.52 7.10
CA PRO A 741 -21.66 -11.34 7.45
C PRO A 741 -20.40 -11.19 6.59
N LEU A 742 -19.79 -12.32 6.19
CA LEU A 742 -18.62 -12.31 5.30
C LEU A 742 -18.98 -11.89 3.88
N LEU A 743 -20.05 -12.47 3.32
CA LEU A 743 -20.53 -12.17 1.97
C LEU A 743 -20.95 -10.71 1.86
N LEU A 744 -21.70 -10.18 2.84
CA LEU A 744 -22.12 -8.78 2.84
C LEU A 744 -20.92 -7.81 2.87
N VAL A 745 -19.89 -8.10 3.68
CA VAL A 745 -18.63 -7.34 3.71
C VAL A 745 -17.90 -7.42 2.37
N LEU A 746 -17.78 -8.60 1.77
CA LEU A 746 -17.08 -8.77 0.50
C LEU A 746 -17.83 -8.16 -0.68
N VAL A 747 -19.17 -8.23 -0.67
CA VAL A 747 -20.05 -7.61 -1.67
C VAL A 747 -19.96 -6.09 -1.61
N GLU A 748 -19.92 -5.49 -0.41
CA GLU A 748 -19.67 -4.06 -0.21
C GLU A 748 -18.24 -3.64 -0.63
N GLY A 749 -17.27 -4.54 -0.53
CA GLY A 749 -15.88 -4.35 -0.98
C GLY A 749 -15.61 -4.69 -2.45
N LEU A 750 -16.62 -4.97 -3.27
CA LEU A 750 -16.43 -5.22 -4.71
C LEU A 750 -16.04 -3.93 -5.44
N ASN A 751 -15.12 -4.08 -6.39
CA ASN A 751 -14.51 -2.96 -7.10
C ASN A 751 -14.86 -2.90 -8.60
N THR A 752 -14.73 -1.70 -9.16
CA THR A 752 -14.72 -1.37 -10.59
C THR A 752 -13.39 -0.72 -10.99
N THR A 753 -12.33 -0.91 -10.19
CA THR A 753 -11.02 -0.26 -10.36
C THR A 753 -10.49 -0.49 -11.78
N PRO A 754 -10.19 0.57 -12.55
CA PRO A 754 -9.69 0.42 -13.91
C PRO A 754 -8.27 -0.18 -13.95
N HIS A 755 -7.92 -0.79 -15.08
CA HIS A 755 -6.58 -1.36 -15.34
C HIS A 755 -6.06 -0.89 -16.70
N PRO A 756 -5.65 0.40 -16.83
CA PRO A 756 -5.15 0.92 -18.10
C PRO A 756 -3.87 0.21 -18.56
N VAL A 757 -3.67 0.18 -19.89
CA VAL A 757 -2.44 -0.35 -20.49
C VAL A 757 -1.33 0.67 -20.32
N VAL A 758 -0.21 0.23 -19.74
CA VAL A 758 0.96 1.08 -19.49
C VAL A 758 1.61 1.49 -20.81
N PRO A 759 1.89 2.79 -21.03
CA PRO A 759 2.62 3.27 -22.20
C PRO A 759 3.93 2.52 -22.45
N ARG A 760 4.19 2.14 -23.71
CA ARG A 760 5.37 1.36 -24.09
C ARG A 760 6.64 2.22 -24.04
N GLN A 761 7.70 1.64 -23.49
CA GLN A 761 9.03 2.25 -23.45
C GLN A 761 9.54 2.60 -24.86
N PRO A 762 9.97 3.86 -25.12
CA PRO A 762 10.66 4.26 -26.33
C PRO A 762 11.89 3.40 -26.65
N GLU A 763 12.18 3.22 -27.94
CA GLU A 763 13.24 2.30 -28.36
C GLU A 763 14.64 2.84 -28.02
N VAL A 764 14.85 4.15 -28.17
CA VAL A 764 16.09 4.85 -27.77
C VAL A 764 16.43 4.65 -26.28
N MET A 765 15.42 4.57 -25.39
CA MET A 765 15.63 4.37 -23.95
C MET A 765 16.11 2.94 -23.59
N ARG A 766 16.22 2.04 -24.58
CA ARG A 766 16.80 0.69 -24.41
C ARG A 766 18.29 0.64 -24.77
N THR A 767 18.80 1.66 -25.48
CA THR A 767 20.13 1.66 -26.08
C THR A 767 21.00 2.85 -25.63
N ASP A 768 20.41 4.01 -25.34
CA ASP A 768 21.11 5.23 -24.93
C ASP A 768 21.30 5.28 -23.40
N ASP A 769 22.51 5.64 -22.95
CA ASP A 769 22.92 5.70 -21.53
C ASP A 769 22.73 7.09 -20.89
N GLY A 770 22.35 8.12 -21.66
CA GLY A 770 22.05 9.46 -21.16
C GLY A 770 23.28 10.29 -20.71
N PRO A 771 23.09 11.34 -19.88
CA PRO A 771 21.82 11.81 -19.32
C PRO A 771 20.82 12.28 -20.38
N MET A 772 19.53 12.07 -20.12
CA MET A 772 18.47 12.38 -21.10
C MET A 772 17.24 13.07 -20.49
N MET A 773 16.43 13.69 -21.35
CA MET A 773 15.11 14.24 -21.04
C MET A 773 14.07 13.65 -21.98
N VAL A 774 12.85 13.45 -21.50
CA VAL A 774 11.70 13.05 -22.31
C VAL A 774 10.67 14.16 -22.34
N LEU A 775 10.13 14.44 -23.53
CA LEU A 775 9.10 15.44 -23.81
C LEU A 775 7.85 14.74 -24.41
N PRO A 776 6.61 15.18 -24.08
CA PRO A 776 6.27 16.38 -23.30
C PRO A 776 6.57 16.25 -21.80
N PHE A 777 7.10 17.33 -21.20
CA PHE A 777 7.44 17.39 -19.77
C PHE A 777 6.19 17.67 -18.92
N ASN A 778 5.29 16.68 -18.82
CA ASN A 778 4.02 16.80 -18.09
C ASN A 778 3.80 15.65 -17.10
N LEU A 779 3.04 15.94 -16.03
CA LEU A 779 2.80 15.03 -14.90
C LEU A 779 2.24 13.66 -15.32
N THR A 780 1.48 13.60 -16.41
CA THR A 780 0.88 12.38 -16.97
C THR A 780 1.93 11.34 -17.36
N TYR A 781 3.10 11.77 -17.86
CA TYR A 781 4.15 10.87 -18.36
C TYR A 781 5.38 10.75 -17.45
N GLU A 782 5.64 11.70 -16.53
CA GLU A 782 6.85 11.68 -15.68
C GLU A 782 7.12 10.31 -15.03
N GLN A 783 6.09 9.71 -14.41
CA GLN A 783 6.22 8.44 -13.68
C GLN A 783 6.32 7.22 -14.62
N ALA A 784 5.75 7.32 -15.83
CA ALA A 784 5.96 6.34 -16.89
C ALA A 784 7.41 6.40 -17.43
N VAL A 785 8.00 7.61 -17.54
CA VAL A 785 9.41 7.80 -17.90
C VAL A 785 10.34 7.19 -16.85
N MET A 786 10.04 7.33 -15.55
CA MET A 786 10.78 6.64 -14.48
C MET A 786 10.70 5.12 -14.66
N LEU A 787 9.51 4.56 -14.86
CA LEU A 787 9.32 3.13 -15.14
C LEU A 787 10.09 2.68 -16.39
N TRP A 788 10.18 3.51 -17.42
CA TRP A 788 10.95 3.25 -18.65
C TRP A 788 12.46 3.20 -18.44
N THR A 789 13.04 3.83 -17.40
CA THR A 789 14.49 3.70 -17.16
C THR A 789 14.88 2.33 -16.64
N THR A 790 13.95 1.50 -16.16
CA THR A 790 14.27 0.21 -15.50
C THR A 790 14.99 -0.84 -16.37
N THR A 791 15.25 -0.55 -17.65
CA THR A 791 16.13 -1.36 -18.53
C THR A 791 17.62 -1.10 -18.30
N ARG A 792 18.04 0.13 -17.94
CA ARG A 792 19.46 0.51 -17.77
C ARG A 792 19.75 1.39 -16.56
N PHE A 793 18.70 1.98 -15.97
CA PHE A 793 18.76 3.02 -14.93
C PHE A 793 19.59 4.25 -15.33
N GLN A 794 19.49 4.63 -16.61
CA GLN A 794 20.11 5.84 -17.14
C GLN A 794 19.64 7.12 -16.41
N PRO A 795 20.47 8.16 -16.25
CA PRO A 795 20.04 9.42 -15.65
C PRO A 795 18.98 10.12 -16.51
N VAL A 796 17.84 10.46 -15.90
CA VAL A 796 16.76 11.24 -16.51
C VAL A 796 16.42 12.48 -15.70
N VAL A 797 16.18 13.60 -16.38
CA VAL A 797 15.75 14.87 -15.74
C VAL A 797 14.28 14.79 -15.28
N ASN A 798 13.48 13.95 -15.94
CA ASN A 798 12.10 13.66 -15.55
C ASN A 798 12.01 12.96 -14.19
N GLY A 799 10.86 13.11 -13.54
CA GLY A 799 10.53 12.52 -12.25
C GLY A 799 9.20 13.04 -11.72
N GLY A 800 8.33 12.14 -11.25
CA GLY A 800 7.10 12.47 -10.54
C GLY A 800 7.09 11.78 -9.18
N SER A 801 6.97 12.55 -8.09
CA SER A 801 7.18 12.06 -6.73
C SER A 801 6.34 12.87 -5.73
N GLY A 802 6.60 12.74 -4.43
CA GLY A 802 5.78 13.37 -3.39
C GLY A 802 5.73 14.90 -3.45
N PHE A 803 6.78 15.54 -3.98
CA PHE A 803 6.84 16.97 -4.27
C PHE A 803 7.64 17.22 -5.57
N THR A 804 7.63 18.47 -6.04
CA THR A 804 8.30 18.91 -7.27
C THR A 804 9.39 19.93 -6.92
N PRO A 805 10.69 19.65 -7.13
CA PRO A 805 11.76 20.58 -6.78
C PRO A 805 11.74 21.87 -7.62
N VAL A 806 12.13 23.00 -7.03
CA VAL A 806 12.14 24.31 -7.72
C VAL A 806 12.99 24.32 -9.00
N ARG A 807 14.09 23.53 -9.07
CA ARG A 807 14.86 23.39 -10.32
C ARG A 807 14.05 22.71 -11.41
N GLN A 808 13.30 21.64 -11.10
CA GLN A 808 12.50 20.92 -12.09
C GLN A 808 11.41 21.82 -12.68
N GLU A 809 10.80 22.68 -11.87
CA GLU A 809 9.85 23.69 -12.34
C GLU A 809 10.50 24.71 -13.28
N ARG A 810 11.70 25.21 -12.95
CA ARG A 810 12.49 26.07 -13.85
C ARG A 810 12.88 25.38 -15.14
N THR A 811 13.26 24.10 -15.09
CA THR A 811 13.55 23.29 -16.28
C THR A 811 12.31 23.17 -17.16
N ARG A 812 11.14 22.88 -16.57
CA ARG A 812 9.87 22.79 -17.32
C ARG A 812 9.55 24.09 -18.04
N GLU A 813 9.74 25.25 -17.41
CA GLU A 813 9.61 26.56 -18.05
C GLU A 813 10.64 26.75 -19.19
N ALA A 814 11.93 26.48 -18.91
CA ALA A 814 13.03 26.71 -19.84
C ALA A 814 12.93 25.87 -21.14
N VAL A 815 12.30 24.70 -21.10
CA VAL A 815 12.13 23.84 -22.29
C VAL A 815 10.80 24.02 -23.03
N LYS A 816 9.90 24.93 -22.61
CA LYS A 816 8.60 25.14 -23.29
C LYS A 816 8.71 25.51 -24.77
N THR A 817 9.78 26.18 -25.16
CA THR A 817 10.06 26.65 -26.52
C THR A 817 10.95 25.72 -27.34
N PHE A 818 11.37 24.58 -26.77
CA PHE A 818 12.30 23.66 -27.41
C PHE A 818 11.77 23.09 -28.74
N PRO A 819 12.60 22.97 -29.80
CA PRO A 819 14.02 23.35 -29.87
C PRO A 819 14.22 24.84 -30.18
N ASP A 820 14.95 25.51 -29.29
CA ASP A 820 15.48 26.87 -29.50
C ASP A 820 16.87 26.97 -28.86
N GLN A 821 17.63 28.03 -29.14
CA GLN A 821 19.02 28.14 -28.67
C GLN A 821 19.13 28.22 -27.14
N ALA A 822 18.21 28.91 -26.46
CA ALA A 822 18.26 29.06 -25.00
C ALA A 822 17.87 27.77 -24.29
N SER A 823 16.87 27.04 -24.78
CA SER A 823 16.53 25.72 -24.23
C SER A 823 17.62 24.67 -24.50
N VAL A 824 18.25 24.69 -25.68
CA VAL A 824 19.40 23.82 -26.00
C VAL A 824 20.60 24.10 -25.09
N ASP A 825 21.00 25.36 -24.92
CA ASP A 825 22.18 25.70 -24.12
C ASP A 825 21.93 25.50 -22.61
N TYR A 826 20.71 25.74 -22.11
CA TYR A 826 20.31 25.37 -20.76
C TYR A 826 20.41 23.86 -20.51
N LEU A 827 19.98 23.04 -21.47
CA LEU A 827 20.08 21.58 -21.38
C LEU A 827 21.54 21.09 -21.43
N ARG A 828 22.40 21.75 -22.23
CA ARG A 828 23.86 21.51 -22.24
C ARG A 828 24.50 21.87 -20.90
N GLU A 829 24.15 23.02 -20.30
CA GLU A 829 24.63 23.42 -18.97
C GLU A 829 24.21 22.40 -17.89
N LEU A 830 22.97 21.88 -17.97
CA LEU A 830 22.46 20.83 -17.09
C LEU A 830 23.14 19.46 -17.32
N GLY A 831 23.89 19.28 -18.41
CA GLY A 831 24.58 18.04 -18.77
C GLY A 831 23.72 17.01 -19.50
N VAL A 832 22.58 17.43 -20.06
CA VAL A 832 21.70 16.58 -20.89
C VAL A 832 22.33 16.40 -22.27
N ARG A 833 22.30 15.16 -22.79
CA ARG A 833 22.87 14.80 -24.11
C ARG A 833 21.81 14.43 -25.13
N THR A 834 20.71 13.83 -24.67
CA THR A 834 19.66 13.27 -25.53
C THR A 834 18.29 13.78 -25.07
N VAL A 835 17.52 14.39 -25.97
CA VAL A 835 16.12 14.76 -25.74
C VAL A 835 15.23 13.86 -26.59
N VAL A 836 14.26 13.18 -25.96
CA VAL A 836 13.38 12.19 -26.58
C VAL A 836 11.96 12.74 -26.63
N LEU A 837 11.45 13.02 -27.82
CA LEU A 837 10.14 13.60 -28.06
C LEU A 837 9.13 12.51 -28.48
N LEU A 838 8.09 12.31 -27.67
CA LEU A 838 7.07 11.26 -27.83
C LEU A 838 5.98 11.66 -28.85
N ARG A 839 6.00 11.10 -30.07
CA ARG A 839 5.09 11.51 -31.16
C ARG A 839 3.60 11.39 -30.81
N ASP A 840 3.20 10.29 -30.16
CA ASP A 840 1.80 10.05 -29.76
C ASP A 840 1.26 11.09 -28.74
N ALA A 841 2.15 11.79 -28.03
CA ALA A 841 1.80 12.67 -26.91
C ALA A 841 1.88 14.17 -27.25
N LEU A 842 2.10 14.54 -28.52
CA LEU A 842 2.36 15.94 -28.90
C LEU A 842 1.10 16.80 -29.08
N SER A 843 -0.06 16.19 -29.35
CA SER A 843 -1.29 16.91 -29.68
C SER A 843 -1.69 17.89 -28.57
N GLY A 844 -1.80 19.18 -28.90
CA GLY A 844 -2.14 20.24 -27.95
C GLY A 844 -1.00 20.66 -27.01
N THR A 845 0.22 20.17 -27.22
CA THR A 845 1.41 20.59 -26.43
C THR A 845 2.25 21.65 -27.16
N PRO A 846 3.04 22.47 -26.45
CA PRO A 846 3.95 23.44 -27.09
C PRO A 846 4.91 22.81 -28.10
N TRP A 847 5.34 21.58 -27.81
CA TRP A 847 6.27 20.81 -28.64
C TRP A 847 5.64 20.17 -29.89
N GLN A 848 4.37 20.44 -30.19
CA GLN A 848 3.75 19.97 -31.44
C GLN A 848 4.48 20.51 -32.69
N ALA A 849 4.97 21.76 -32.64
CA ALA A 849 5.76 22.35 -33.72
C ALA A 849 7.23 21.87 -33.76
N ALA A 850 7.75 21.30 -32.67
CA ALA A 850 9.14 20.86 -32.56
C ALA A 850 9.54 19.79 -33.59
N VAL A 851 8.55 19.03 -34.08
CA VAL A 851 8.71 18.03 -35.14
C VAL A 851 9.33 18.63 -36.40
N ASP A 852 8.80 19.77 -36.85
CA ASP A 852 9.07 20.35 -38.18
C ASP A 852 10.11 21.47 -38.16
N LEU A 853 10.43 22.04 -36.98
CA LEU A 853 11.39 23.13 -36.85
C LEU A 853 12.80 22.73 -37.38
N PRO A 854 13.54 23.68 -38.01
CA PRO A 854 14.91 23.45 -38.44
C PRO A 854 15.88 23.43 -37.25
N VAL A 855 16.79 22.46 -37.23
CA VAL A 855 17.71 22.22 -36.09
C VAL A 855 19.18 22.54 -36.38
N ASP A 856 19.56 22.62 -37.67
CA ASP A 856 20.97 22.70 -38.09
C ASP A 856 21.69 23.94 -37.53
N SER A 857 20.97 25.06 -37.35
CA SER A 857 21.49 26.30 -36.77
C SER A 857 21.70 26.27 -35.26
N LEU A 858 21.16 25.27 -34.55
CA LEU A 858 21.31 25.08 -33.10
C LEU A 858 22.50 24.18 -32.75
N GLY A 859 23.13 23.58 -33.77
CA GLY A 859 24.22 22.61 -33.60
C GLY A 859 23.78 21.30 -32.95
N ILE A 860 22.51 20.89 -33.13
CA ILE A 860 21.95 19.64 -32.59
C ILE A 860 21.57 18.70 -33.73
N GLN A 861 21.63 17.38 -33.51
CA GLN A 861 21.26 16.38 -34.52
C GLN A 861 19.87 15.83 -34.24
N ARG A 862 19.00 15.70 -35.26
CA ARG A 862 17.66 15.09 -35.17
C ARG A 862 17.63 13.73 -35.85
N GLU A 863 17.37 12.68 -35.06
CA GLU A 863 17.15 11.30 -35.50
C GLU A 863 15.68 10.91 -35.31
N GLU A 864 15.15 10.03 -36.15
CA GLU A 864 13.84 9.38 -35.94
C GLU A 864 14.04 7.92 -35.57
N ILE A 865 13.55 7.51 -34.40
CA ILE A 865 13.69 6.14 -33.88
C ILE A 865 12.33 5.62 -33.41
N GLY A 866 11.80 4.62 -34.11
CA GLY A 866 10.48 4.05 -33.83
C GLY A 866 9.38 5.12 -33.92
N ASN A 867 8.71 5.38 -32.79
CA ASN A 867 7.72 6.45 -32.66
C ASN A 867 8.20 7.65 -31.82
N THR A 868 9.50 7.92 -31.84
CA THR A 868 10.12 9.04 -31.12
C THR A 868 11.07 9.82 -32.01
N ILE A 869 11.12 11.13 -31.81
CA ILE A 869 12.15 11.99 -32.37
C ILE A 869 13.23 12.17 -31.30
N VAL A 870 14.49 12.02 -31.68
CA VAL A 870 15.63 12.05 -30.77
C VAL A 870 16.53 13.20 -31.19
N TYR A 871 16.74 14.16 -30.29
CA TYR A 871 17.64 15.29 -30.50
C TYR A 871 18.92 15.05 -29.67
N ARG A 872 20.08 15.07 -30.32
CA ARG A 872 21.40 14.99 -29.66
C ARG A 872 22.01 16.38 -29.56
N LEU A 873 22.39 16.78 -28.34
CA LEU A 873 22.83 18.14 -27.98
C LEU A 873 24.36 18.31 -28.00
#